data_AF-A0A6A6NC06-F1
#
_entry.id   AF-A0A6A6NC06-F1
#
_cell.length_a   1.000
_cell.length_b   1.000
_cell.length_c   1.000
_cell.angle_alpha   90.00
_cell.angle_beta   90.00
_cell.angle_gamma   90.00
#
_symmetry.space_group_name_H-M   'P 1'
#
loop_
_entity.id
_entity.type
_entity.pdbx_description
1 polymer ?
#
loop_
_entity_poly.entity_id
_entity_poly.type
_entity_poly.pdbx_seq_one_letter_code
_entity_poly.pdbx_strand_id
1 'polypeptide(L)'
;MEPSYSSWVPKLLFILLPFFFLLPYHSSSYSLHPLVVNSTIEHRNYTGISSFRVVNRRALLHCPLNNPYLQINVSSSGNYTLSNEEFVNVTVSGVLRPSHDHWVAMISPSNSNVGTCPLSKALYMQTGDLSNLPLLCHYPVKAELMSIDPGYLRCKKQECKKYEGNKCVVTTCSGTLQFHIINIRTDIEFVLFAGGFDEPCILARSSPLKFSNPNAPLYAHISGTDSTATSMRVTWVSGSKEPQQVQYGNGKTLTSQVTTFSQEDMCSSLVPSPAKDFGWHDPGYIHSAIMTGLNPSSKFSYRYGSDSVGWSDQIQFQTPPAAGSNELRFLAFGDMGKAPRDASAEHYIQPGSISVVEAMTDEVKSGNIDSIFHIGDISYATGFLVEWDFFLHLITPLASRVSYMTAIGNHERDYIKTGVVYGTPDSGGECGVAYETYFPMPIPAKDKPWYSIEQASVHFTIISTEHDWTPGSEQYQWIRKDMASVDRKKTPWLIFTGHRPMYTSNLLSVDPKFGVFIEPLLQDYKVDLVFFGHVHNYERTCSVYRAECLAMPTKDANGVDTYDHSKYKAPVHAIIGMAGFTLDNFSSIIHHWSLKRVSEFGYGRVHVTTEELNFEIIILLIVDKADGFSCGTEIHTESECSALHSGGVPSSGGFFSEWWELVKTSTWFRDYWLSQHPEGSFDGSVGDDDDDVVDLLPEKLDVGFDEEYANLEAQFEELIVWNEEEKEEQQRPLNGVKMDVKLVLKELSIPKSGKERSVKSPAKLGKDIIVWQQPDLRLFTKFGQGDGSVKALVTVGNKVFTAHQDSRIRVWKVSRSSENVFRLVDALPTTKDYLGKFLKQNNYVQTRRHHKKLWIEHADSISCLTVSSGFIYSGSWDKTLKVWQISDLKCLESIKAHDDAINGLVACKGIVYSASADGKIKAWGKEGKNSHSLKGILEGHKDISFNSVIVSEDGRWVYGGGSDGGSADKSISIWKREAYGKLCKYGVISGHEGPVKCLQASPNSVGGGFLLYSGGLDKSVRVWWVPKHSNKMQDTSTMQSSEEKSITMC
;
A
#
# COMPACT_ATOMS: atom_id res chain seq x y z
N MET A 1 -50.60 24.68 57.42
CA MET A 1 -50.58 25.75 58.44
C MET A 1 -49.42 26.66 58.09
N GLU A 2 -49.64 27.97 58.07
CA GLU A 2 -48.59 29.00 58.13
C GLU A 2 -48.09 29.17 59.59
N PRO A 3 -47.01 29.92 59.93
CA PRO A 3 -46.54 31.20 59.35
C PRO A 3 -45.14 31.08 58.64
N SER A 4 -44.54 32.02 57.88
CA SER A 4 -44.47 33.51 57.86
C SER A 4 -43.74 34.14 59.08
N TYR A 5 -42.93 35.21 59.03
CA TYR A 5 -42.56 36.26 58.06
C TYR A 5 -41.01 36.28 57.85
N SER A 6 -40.38 36.85 56.79
CA SER A 6 -40.14 38.28 56.45
C SER A 6 -39.37 39.08 57.55
N SER A 7 -38.52 40.10 57.28
CA SER A 7 -38.37 40.93 56.07
C SER A 7 -37.03 41.76 56.01
N TRP A 8 -36.58 42.13 54.78
CA TRP A 8 -35.77 43.35 54.42
C TRP A 8 -34.28 43.42 54.88
N VAL A 9 -33.30 44.08 54.20
CA VAL A 9 -33.21 44.95 53.00
C VAL A 9 -31.86 44.67 52.23
N PRO A 10 -31.58 45.24 51.02
CA PRO A 10 -30.61 44.67 50.06
C PRO A 10 -29.41 45.56 49.67
N LYS A 11 -28.51 45.04 48.81
CA LYS A 11 -27.78 45.66 47.66
C LYS A 11 -26.35 45.10 47.46
N LEU A 12 -26.22 44.28 46.41
CA LEU A 12 -25.27 44.40 45.27
C LEU A 12 -23.79 44.82 45.46
N LEU A 13 -22.96 44.16 44.64
CA LEU A 13 -21.59 44.50 44.21
C LEU A 13 -20.45 44.41 45.24
N PHE A 14 -19.61 43.38 45.09
CA PHE A 14 -18.17 43.58 44.94
C PHE A 14 -17.57 42.51 44.00
N ILE A 15 -16.28 42.68 43.66
CA ILE A 15 -15.55 42.07 42.55
C ILE A 15 -14.23 41.45 43.06
N LEU A 16 -13.67 40.49 42.28
CA LEU A 16 -12.35 39.81 42.38
C LEU A 16 -12.16 38.62 43.36
N LEU A 17 -11.75 37.49 42.74
CA LEU A 17 -10.76 36.46 43.13
C LEU A 17 -10.70 35.88 44.57
N PRO A 18 -10.34 34.59 44.66
CA PRO A 18 -9.04 34.30 45.26
C PRO A 18 -8.17 33.29 44.48
N PHE A 19 -6.84 33.37 44.69
CA PHE A 19 -5.91 32.27 44.43
C PHE A 19 -6.11 31.13 45.46
N PHE A 20 -5.83 29.89 45.06
CA PHE A 20 -5.57 28.78 45.98
C PHE A 20 -4.28 28.07 45.59
N PHE A 21 -3.49 27.64 46.57
CA PHE A 21 -2.18 27.02 46.39
C PHE A 21 -2.04 25.77 47.28
N LEU A 22 -1.36 24.74 46.77
CA LEU A 22 -0.70 23.65 47.50
C LEU A 22 -1.58 22.67 48.31
N LEU A 23 -1.97 21.57 47.63
CA LEU A 23 -1.55 20.17 47.86
C LEU A 23 -1.51 19.54 49.28
N PRO A 24 -1.58 18.18 49.41
CA PRO A 24 -1.95 17.16 48.43
C PRO A 24 -3.09 16.22 48.91
N TYR A 25 -3.85 15.63 47.99
CA TYR A 25 -4.64 14.41 48.25
C TYR A 25 -4.57 13.44 47.06
N HIS A 26 -4.78 12.16 47.36
CA HIS A 26 -4.36 11.01 46.54
C HIS A 26 -4.79 11.03 45.06
N SER A 27 -3.84 10.68 44.20
CA SER A 27 -4.06 10.34 42.79
C SER A 27 -4.70 8.96 42.64
N SER A 28 -6.03 8.90 42.52
CA SER A 28 -6.72 7.71 41.99
C SER A 28 -6.58 7.69 40.47
N SER A 29 -5.62 6.93 39.95
CA SER A 29 -5.47 6.69 38.52
C SER A 29 -6.67 5.89 37.99
N TYR A 30 -7.54 6.54 37.22
CA TYR A 30 -8.59 5.85 36.45
C TYR A 30 -7.93 5.05 35.32
N SER A 31 -7.65 3.77 35.58
CA SER A 31 -7.30 2.81 34.54
C SER A 31 -8.47 2.63 33.58
N LEU A 32 -8.21 2.79 32.27
CA LEU A 32 -9.18 2.46 31.23
C LEU A 32 -9.59 0.98 31.33
N HIS A 33 -10.84 0.68 30.95
CA HIS A 33 -11.36 -0.68 30.96
C HIS A 33 -10.55 -1.55 29.97
N PRO A 34 -10.15 -2.80 30.32
CA PRO A 34 -9.21 -3.58 29.51
C PRO A 34 -9.58 -3.72 28.03
N LEU A 35 -10.86 -3.92 27.72
CA LEU A 35 -11.37 -3.99 26.34
C LEU A 35 -11.07 -2.74 25.50
N VAL A 36 -11.09 -1.55 26.10
CA VAL A 36 -10.81 -0.28 25.42
C VAL A 36 -9.31 -0.13 25.14
N VAL A 37 -8.45 -0.64 26.02
CA VAL A 37 -7.00 -0.65 25.81
C VAL A 37 -6.62 -1.61 24.68
N ASN A 38 -7.29 -2.77 24.60
CA ASN A 38 -7.06 -3.76 23.54
C ASN A 38 -7.44 -3.20 22.16
N SER A 39 -8.67 -2.67 22.02
CA SER A 39 -9.12 -2.09 20.74
C SER A 39 -8.29 -0.88 20.31
N THR A 40 -7.76 -0.09 21.24
CA THR A 40 -6.83 1.02 20.93
C THR A 40 -5.50 0.53 20.32
N ILE A 41 -5.07 -0.70 20.62
CA ILE A 41 -3.86 -1.30 20.05
C ILE A 41 -4.16 -1.92 18.68
N GLU A 42 -5.30 -2.59 18.53
CA GLU A 42 -5.77 -3.12 17.24
C GLU A 42 -6.00 -1.99 16.23
N HIS A 43 -6.81 -0.97 16.58
CA HIS A 43 -7.09 0.17 15.71
C HIS A 43 -5.84 0.92 15.25
N ARG A 44 -4.75 0.93 16.04
CA ARG A 44 -3.48 1.57 15.64
C ARG A 44 -2.71 0.82 14.56
N ASN A 45 -2.95 -0.48 14.40
CA ASN A 45 -2.30 -1.30 13.39
C ASN A 45 -3.14 -1.38 12.10
N TYR A 46 -4.46 -1.37 12.20
CA TYR A 46 -5.35 -1.48 11.05
C TYR A 46 -5.73 -0.15 10.37
N THR A 47 -5.74 1.02 11.06
CA THR A 47 -6.18 2.26 10.39
C THR A 47 -5.10 2.93 9.54
N GLY A 48 -5.39 3.14 8.25
CA GLY A 48 -4.62 4.04 7.39
C GLY A 48 -4.55 5.46 7.97
N ILE A 49 -3.33 5.98 8.17
CA ILE A 49 -3.09 7.22 8.94
C ILE A 49 -3.27 8.46 8.06
N SER A 50 -4.52 8.80 7.74
CA SER A 50 -4.87 10.10 7.16
C SER A 50 -4.66 11.21 8.19
N SER A 51 -3.79 12.18 7.91
CA SER A 51 -3.59 13.37 8.77
C SER A 51 -4.81 14.30 8.77
N PHE A 52 -5.72 14.16 7.80
CA PHE A 52 -6.99 14.87 7.80
C PHE A 52 -7.96 14.36 8.88
N ARG A 53 -7.81 13.10 9.33
CA ARG A 53 -8.57 12.49 10.43
C ARG A 53 -8.44 13.24 11.77
N VAL A 54 -7.42 14.10 11.92
CA VAL A 54 -7.21 14.97 13.10
C VAL A 54 -7.64 16.44 12.91
N VAL A 55 -8.12 16.85 11.73
CA VAL A 55 -8.52 18.26 11.47
C VAL A 55 -9.59 18.75 12.43
N ASN A 56 -10.64 17.95 12.67
CA ASN A 56 -11.67 18.28 13.65
C ASN A 56 -11.18 18.28 15.10
N ARG A 57 -9.92 17.96 15.36
CA ARG A 57 -9.36 17.72 16.70
C ARG A 57 -8.37 18.80 17.12
N ARG A 58 -8.42 19.96 16.46
CA ARG A 58 -7.63 21.16 16.78
C ARG A 58 -8.54 22.37 16.99
N ALA A 59 -8.14 23.26 17.91
CA ALA A 59 -8.81 24.53 18.14
C ALA A 59 -8.30 25.59 17.16
N LEU A 60 -9.17 26.52 16.76
CA LEU A 60 -8.77 27.64 15.89
C LEU A 60 -7.85 28.58 16.65
N LEU A 61 -6.58 28.64 16.25
CA LEU A 61 -5.69 29.69 16.72
C LEU A 61 -6.14 31.06 16.18
N HIS A 62 -5.82 32.12 16.91
CA HIS A 62 -6.06 33.48 16.43
C HIS A 62 -5.05 33.82 15.33
N CYS A 63 -5.47 33.72 14.06
CA CYS A 63 -4.65 34.07 12.90
C CYS A 63 -4.10 35.52 13.03
N PRO A 64 -2.78 35.74 13.16
CA PRO A 64 -2.22 37.08 13.35
C PRO A 64 -2.13 37.89 12.03
N LEU A 65 -2.91 37.53 11.01
CA LEU A 65 -2.76 38.00 9.62
C LEU A 65 -4.07 38.62 9.09
N ASN A 66 -4.31 39.89 9.43
CA ASN A 66 -5.26 40.72 8.69
C ASN A 66 -4.72 40.99 7.27
N ASN A 67 -5.05 40.11 6.32
CA ASN A 67 -4.70 40.24 4.91
C ASN A 67 -5.93 40.68 4.07
N PRO A 68 -6.10 41.99 3.79
CA PRO A 68 -7.29 42.51 3.11
C PRO A 68 -7.34 42.18 1.60
N TYR A 69 -6.31 41.53 1.05
CA TYR A 69 -6.24 41.18 -0.37
C TYR A 69 -6.73 39.76 -0.66
N LEU A 70 -6.90 38.94 0.38
CA LEU A 70 -7.13 37.50 0.27
C LEU A 70 -8.53 37.18 -0.27
N GLN A 71 -8.59 36.39 -1.34
CA GLN A 71 -9.85 36.03 -2.02
C GLN A 71 -9.82 34.58 -2.50
N ILE A 72 -10.95 33.86 -2.33
CA ILE A 72 -11.17 32.51 -2.87
C ILE A 72 -12.20 32.61 -4.00
N ASN A 73 -11.73 32.42 -5.24
CA ASN A 73 -12.58 32.43 -6.43
C ASN A 73 -12.70 31.01 -6.97
N VAL A 74 -13.93 30.51 -7.12
CA VAL A 74 -14.20 29.18 -7.69
C VAL A 74 -14.71 29.35 -9.11
N SER A 75 -14.16 28.58 -10.05
CA SER A 75 -14.68 28.49 -11.43
C SER A 75 -15.23 27.09 -11.69
N SER A 76 -16.56 27.01 -11.77
CA SER A 76 -17.35 25.88 -12.27
C SER A 76 -17.62 26.00 -13.77
N SER A 77 -18.03 24.90 -14.40
CA SER A 77 -18.48 24.85 -15.80
C SER A 77 -19.78 25.62 -16.03
N GLY A 78 -20.71 25.56 -15.07
CA GLY A 78 -21.89 26.41 -15.00
C GLY A 78 -21.58 27.78 -14.38
N ASN A 79 -22.04 28.86 -15.02
CA ASN A 79 -22.00 30.20 -14.42
C ASN A 79 -22.93 30.23 -13.17
N TYR A 80 -22.31 30.27 -11.98
CA TYR A 80 -22.94 30.44 -10.66
C TYR A 80 -23.71 29.24 -10.05
N THR A 81 -23.81 28.09 -10.72
CA THR A 81 -24.41 26.87 -10.13
C THR A 81 -23.65 25.61 -10.57
N LEU A 82 -23.59 24.62 -9.67
CA LEU A 82 -22.92 23.34 -9.87
C LEU A 82 -23.81 22.33 -10.62
N SER A 83 -23.20 21.46 -11.39
CA SER A 83 -23.82 20.28 -12.01
C SER A 83 -23.87 19.08 -11.03
N ASN A 84 -24.50 17.96 -11.43
CA ASN A 84 -24.59 16.77 -10.57
C ASN A 84 -23.23 16.13 -10.28
N GLU A 85 -22.26 16.31 -11.19
CA GLU A 85 -20.86 15.93 -11.06
C GLU A 85 -20.01 16.91 -11.91
N GLU A 86 -18.98 17.54 -11.33
CA GLU A 86 -17.93 18.24 -12.08
C GLU A 86 -16.62 18.40 -11.29
N PHE A 87 -15.53 18.69 -12.00
CA PHE A 87 -14.29 19.19 -11.42
C PHE A 87 -14.30 20.71 -11.43
N VAL A 88 -14.23 21.36 -10.26
CA VAL A 88 -14.12 22.83 -10.14
C VAL A 88 -12.71 23.24 -9.76
N ASN A 89 -12.27 24.38 -10.32
CA ASN A 89 -10.98 24.96 -9.93
C ASN A 89 -11.18 26.01 -8.83
N VAL A 90 -10.57 25.80 -7.68
CA VAL A 90 -10.60 26.73 -6.53
C VAL A 90 -9.30 27.53 -6.51
N THR A 91 -9.37 28.81 -6.90
CA THR A 91 -8.22 29.70 -6.94
C THR A 91 -8.17 30.60 -5.72
N VAL A 92 -7.14 30.40 -4.90
CA VAL A 92 -6.81 31.24 -3.75
C VAL A 92 -5.83 32.31 -4.22
N SER A 93 -6.17 33.58 -4.02
CA SER A 93 -5.43 34.75 -4.51
C SER A 93 -5.25 35.81 -3.45
N GLY A 94 -4.32 36.75 -3.65
CA GLY A 94 -4.05 37.80 -2.66
C GLY A 94 -3.18 37.36 -1.48
N VAL A 95 -2.52 36.19 -1.57
CA VAL A 95 -1.72 35.62 -0.47
C VAL A 95 -0.41 36.39 -0.33
N LEU A 96 -0.18 37.03 0.82
CA LEU A 96 1.05 37.80 1.08
C LEU A 96 2.28 36.92 1.33
N ARG A 97 2.10 35.72 1.87
CA ARG A 97 3.14 34.72 2.14
C ARG A 97 2.56 33.31 1.92
N PRO A 98 2.85 32.64 0.80
CA PRO A 98 2.54 31.21 0.63
C PRO A 98 3.28 30.37 1.66
N SER A 99 2.67 29.27 2.08
CA SER A 99 3.24 28.36 3.08
C SER A 99 2.73 26.93 2.87
N HIS A 100 3.47 25.95 3.40
CA HIS A 100 3.17 24.51 3.29
C HIS A 100 1.97 24.09 4.16
N ASP A 101 1.64 24.90 5.16
CA ASP A 101 0.57 24.68 6.14
C ASP A 101 -0.77 25.32 5.71
N HIS A 102 -0.83 25.88 4.50
CA HIS A 102 -2.07 26.43 3.94
C HIS A 102 -2.87 25.32 3.24
N TRP A 103 -4.17 25.22 3.54
CA TRP A 103 -5.06 24.20 2.96
C TRP A 103 -6.49 24.73 2.77
N VAL A 104 -7.20 24.16 1.80
CA VAL A 104 -8.58 24.51 1.47
C VAL A 104 -9.50 23.33 1.78
N ALA A 105 -10.60 23.60 2.46
CA ALA A 105 -11.61 22.63 2.85
C ALA A 105 -12.92 22.87 2.08
N MET A 106 -13.58 21.80 1.66
CA MET A 106 -14.97 21.83 1.20
C MET A 106 -15.90 21.58 2.38
N ILE A 107 -16.75 22.56 2.72
CA ILE A 107 -17.71 22.47 3.82
C ILE A 107 -19.11 22.31 3.25
N SER A 108 -19.92 21.40 3.80
CA SER A 108 -21.33 21.24 3.47
C SER A 108 -22.14 20.81 4.70
N PRO A 109 -23.34 21.37 4.96
CA PRO A 109 -23.92 22.56 4.32
C PRO A 109 -23.04 23.83 4.45
N SER A 110 -23.24 24.83 3.59
CA SER A 110 -22.35 26.02 3.50
C SER A 110 -22.43 26.98 4.70
N ASN A 111 -23.35 26.76 5.62
CA ASN A 111 -23.51 27.54 6.86
C ASN A 111 -22.96 26.81 8.10
N SER A 112 -22.29 25.68 7.93
CA SER A 112 -21.86 24.82 9.04
C SER A 112 -20.75 25.43 9.89
N ASN A 113 -20.81 25.17 11.20
CA ASN A 113 -19.94 25.83 12.17
C ASN A 113 -18.54 25.19 12.25
N VAL A 114 -17.67 25.52 11.30
CA VAL A 114 -16.21 25.20 11.37
C VAL A 114 -15.44 26.07 12.39
N GLY A 115 -16.12 26.62 13.39
CA GLY A 115 -15.51 27.23 14.57
C GLY A 115 -14.93 26.20 15.55
N THR A 116 -14.50 26.65 16.74
CA THR A 116 -13.99 25.76 17.80
C THR A 116 -15.10 25.27 18.73
N CYS A 117 -15.19 23.95 18.96
CA CYS A 117 -16.08 23.33 19.94
C CYS A 117 -15.28 22.71 21.11
N PRO A 118 -15.22 23.35 22.28
CA PRO A 118 -14.53 22.78 23.44
C PRO A 118 -15.21 21.53 24.01
N LEU A 119 -16.53 21.38 23.81
CA LEU A 119 -17.34 20.31 24.40
C LEU A 119 -17.22 18.98 23.66
N SER A 120 -16.86 18.98 22.38
CA SER A 120 -16.69 17.75 21.59
C SER A 120 -15.55 16.83 22.08
N LYS A 121 -14.81 17.24 23.12
CA LYS A 121 -13.67 16.52 23.70
C LYS A 121 -14.02 15.12 24.22
N ALA A 122 -15.24 14.92 24.74
CA ALA A 122 -15.65 13.60 25.21
C ALA A 122 -15.96 12.63 24.05
N LEU A 123 -16.34 13.15 22.88
CA LEU A 123 -16.97 12.39 21.79
C LEU A 123 -16.00 11.40 21.12
N TYR A 124 -14.77 11.86 20.86
CA TYR A 124 -13.74 11.09 20.15
C TYR A 124 -13.19 9.89 20.94
N MET A 125 -13.39 9.85 22.27
CA MET A 125 -13.00 8.68 23.07
C MET A 125 -13.74 7.39 22.66
N GLN A 126 -14.85 7.50 21.91
CA GLN A 126 -15.55 6.34 21.39
C GLN A 126 -14.86 5.73 20.17
N THR A 127 -14.22 6.52 19.30
CA THR A 127 -13.65 6.04 18.02
C THR A 127 -12.28 5.36 18.18
N GLY A 128 -12.01 4.76 19.35
CA GLY A 128 -10.72 4.17 19.71
C GLY A 128 -9.54 5.16 19.82
N ASP A 129 -9.78 6.48 19.77
CA ASP A 129 -8.72 7.48 19.59
C ASP A 129 -8.57 8.41 20.81
N LEU A 130 -7.37 8.35 21.41
CA LEU A 130 -7.04 9.01 22.68
C LEU A 130 -5.94 10.08 22.51
N SER A 131 -5.86 10.71 21.34
CA SER A 131 -4.97 11.84 21.05
C SER A 131 -5.40 13.13 21.77
N ASN A 132 -4.48 14.09 21.96
CA ASN A 132 -4.73 15.33 22.74
C ASN A 132 -5.38 16.46 21.91
N LEU A 133 -6.38 17.15 22.51
CA LEU A 133 -7.44 17.99 21.89
C LEU A 133 -7.46 19.43 22.47
N PRO A 134 -7.99 20.48 21.78
CA PRO A 134 -9.45 20.74 21.59
C PRO A 134 -9.85 20.86 20.10
N LEU A 135 -11.10 21.17 19.71
CA LEU A 135 -11.74 20.64 18.47
C LEU A 135 -12.48 21.66 17.56
N LEU A 136 -12.83 21.28 16.32
CA LEU A 136 -13.77 21.98 15.41
C LEU A 136 -15.23 21.52 15.63
N CYS A 137 -16.24 22.35 15.33
CA CYS A 137 -17.66 21.95 15.51
C CYS A 137 -18.32 21.21 14.32
N HIS A 138 -17.73 21.20 13.12
CA HIS A 138 -18.30 20.53 11.95
C HIS A 138 -17.20 19.87 11.11
N TYR A 139 -17.46 18.69 10.55
CA TYR A 139 -16.50 18.01 9.69
C TYR A 139 -16.46 18.60 8.27
N PRO A 140 -15.32 19.08 7.77
CA PRO A 140 -15.16 19.36 6.35
C PRO A 140 -15.33 18.06 5.56
N VAL A 141 -16.10 18.10 4.46
CA VAL A 141 -16.34 16.92 3.63
C VAL A 141 -15.01 16.36 3.11
N LYS A 142 -14.14 17.24 2.61
CA LYS A 142 -12.77 16.92 2.18
C LYS A 142 -11.86 18.15 2.11
N ALA A 143 -10.55 17.96 1.97
CA ALA A 143 -9.60 19.07 1.88
C ALA A 143 -8.34 18.81 1.04
N GLU A 144 -7.81 19.86 0.40
CA GLU A 144 -6.54 19.83 -0.33
C GLU A 144 -5.51 20.83 0.25
N LEU A 145 -4.24 20.42 0.31
CA LEU A 145 -3.12 21.29 0.70
C LEU A 145 -2.74 22.23 -0.47
N MET A 146 -2.60 23.53 -0.22
CA MET A 146 -2.20 24.51 -1.24
C MET A 146 -0.82 24.25 -1.86
N SER A 147 0.01 23.41 -1.22
CA SER A 147 1.28 22.92 -1.77
C SER A 147 1.14 21.99 -2.98
N ILE A 148 -0.08 21.50 -3.29
CA ILE A 148 -0.38 20.70 -4.48
C ILE A 148 -0.19 21.54 -5.77
N ASP A 149 -0.43 22.86 -5.76
CA ASP A 149 -0.03 23.75 -6.86
C ASP A 149 1.50 23.99 -6.80
N PRO A 150 2.31 23.45 -7.73
CA PRO A 150 3.77 23.57 -7.70
C PRO A 150 4.28 24.97 -8.06
N GLY A 151 3.37 25.93 -8.28
CA GLY A 151 3.63 27.36 -8.39
C GLY A 151 3.32 28.17 -7.13
N TYR A 152 2.51 27.65 -6.20
CA TYR A 152 2.04 28.39 -5.04
C TYR A 152 3.18 28.80 -4.09
N LEU A 153 3.89 27.81 -3.55
CA LEU A 153 4.97 28.00 -2.57
C LEU A 153 6.12 28.87 -3.11
N ARG A 154 6.36 28.82 -4.42
CA ARG A 154 7.39 29.63 -5.11
C ARG A 154 6.86 30.98 -5.62
N CYS A 155 5.59 31.32 -5.32
CA CYS A 155 4.91 32.52 -5.77
C CYS A 155 5.09 32.75 -7.29
N LYS A 156 4.84 31.72 -8.13
CA LYS A 156 4.98 31.83 -9.59
C LYS A 156 3.92 32.75 -10.21
N LYS A 157 2.68 32.63 -9.72
CA LYS A 157 1.55 33.50 -10.08
C LYS A 157 1.63 34.73 -9.17
N GLN A 158 1.98 35.91 -9.70
CA GLN A 158 2.16 37.14 -8.92
C GLN A 158 1.22 38.25 -9.41
N GLU A 159 0.65 38.99 -8.47
CA GLU A 159 -0.21 40.15 -8.74
C GLU A 159 0.16 41.31 -7.81
N CYS A 160 0.30 42.52 -8.37
CA CYS A 160 0.59 43.71 -7.58
C CYS A 160 -0.69 44.37 -7.08
N LYS A 161 -0.87 44.46 -5.76
CA LYS A 161 -2.05 45.07 -5.12
C LYS A 161 -1.85 46.53 -4.70
N LYS A 162 -0.59 47.02 -4.65
CA LYS A 162 -0.27 48.43 -4.39
C LYS A 162 1.00 48.86 -5.13
N TYR A 163 0.91 49.99 -5.83
CA TYR A 163 2.03 50.68 -6.48
C TYR A 163 2.36 51.98 -5.75
N GLU A 164 3.65 52.35 -5.75
CA GLU A 164 4.13 53.69 -5.38
C GLU A 164 5.04 54.18 -6.53
N GLY A 165 4.54 55.16 -7.29
CA GLY A 165 5.05 55.44 -8.63
C GLY A 165 4.94 54.19 -9.53
N ASN A 166 5.96 53.95 -10.36
CA ASN A 166 6.02 52.75 -11.21
C ASN A 166 6.49 51.47 -10.48
N LYS A 167 6.74 51.53 -9.16
CA LYS A 167 7.25 50.39 -8.38
C LYS A 167 6.11 49.68 -7.65
N CYS A 168 6.01 48.37 -7.81
CA CYS A 168 5.16 47.56 -6.95
C CYS A 168 5.71 47.55 -5.52
N VAL A 169 4.86 47.80 -4.53
CA VAL A 169 5.22 47.77 -3.09
C VAL A 169 4.46 46.71 -2.30
N VAL A 170 3.34 46.19 -2.83
CA VAL A 170 2.65 45.01 -2.29
C VAL A 170 2.40 44.02 -3.43
N THR A 171 3.21 42.97 -3.47
CA THR A 171 3.00 41.79 -4.32
C THR A 171 2.25 40.73 -3.54
N THR A 172 1.32 40.06 -4.20
CA THR A 172 0.59 38.90 -3.67
C THR A 172 0.70 37.72 -4.61
N CYS A 173 0.59 36.52 -4.06
CA CYS A 173 0.67 35.26 -4.77
C CYS A 173 -0.73 34.66 -4.97
N SER A 174 -0.87 33.75 -5.93
CA SER A 174 -2.04 32.88 -6.05
C SER A 174 -1.66 31.41 -6.31
N GLY A 175 -2.59 30.51 -6.03
CA GLY A 175 -2.53 29.09 -6.31
C GLY A 175 -3.91 28.55 -6.66
N THR A 176 -3.98 27.44 -7.37
CA THR A 176 -5.22 26.83 -7.86
C THR A 176 -5.25 25.35 -7.54
N LEU A 177 -6.29 24.92 -6.83
CA LEU A 177 -6.63 23.54 -6.49
C LEU A 177 -7.80 23.05 -7.36
N GLN A 178 -8.03 21.74 -7.45
CA GLN A 178 -9.06 21.17 -8.32
C GLN A 178 -9.85 20.07 -7.60
N PHE A 179 -11.08 20.39 -7.21
CA PHE A 179 -11.95 19.45 -6.48
C PHE A 179 -12.98 18.82 -7.41
N HIS A 180 -13.09 17.50 -7.37
CA HIS A 180 -14.20 16.70 -7.88
C HIS A 180 -15.38 16.80 -6.91
N ILE A 181 -16.51 17.29 -7.40
CA ILE A 181 -17.74 17.49 -6.62
C ILE A 181 -18.85 16.61 -7.18
N ILE A 182 -19.63 16.00 -6.29
CA ILE A 182 -20.90 15.33 -6.59
C ILE A 182 -22.05 16.00 -5.82
N ASN A 183 -23.28 15.87 -6.31
CA ASN A 183 -24.47 16.51 -5.74
C ASN A 183 -25.01 15.83 -4.48
N ILE A 184 -24.39 16.17 -3.34
CA ILE A 184 -24.80 15.78 -1.98
C ILE A 184 -26.01 16.58 -1.43
N ARG A 185 -26.95 17.01 -2.28
CA ARG A 185 -28.23 17.73 -1.98
C ARG A 185 -28.12 19.11 -1.30
N THR A 186 -26.99 19.40 -0.66
CA THR A 186 -26.74 20.54 0.22
C THR A 186 -25.81 21.55 -0.47
N ASP A 187 -25.81 22.81 -0.03
CA ASP A 187 -24.89 23.81 -0.60
C ASP A 187 -23.50 23.73 0.02
N ILE A 188 -22.48 24.15 -0.72
CA ILE A 188 -21.07 24.06 -0.29
C ILE A 188 -20.40 25.43 -0.18
N GLU A 189 -19.42 25.56 0.69
CA GLU A 189 -18.43 26.64 0.66
C GLU A 189 -17.01 26.06 0.63
N PHE A 190 -16.05 26.86 0.16
CA PHE A 190 -14.62 26.56 0.29
C PHE A 190 -13.97 27.50 1.30
N VAL A 191 -13.28 26.93 2.29
CA VAL A 191 -12.67 27.68 3.40
C VAL A 191 -11.15 27.46 3.36
N LEU A 192 -10.38 28.55 3.32
CA LEU A 192 -8.92 28.51 3.42
C LEU A 192 -8.49 28.61 4.88
N PHE A 193 -7.62 27.69 5.28
CA PHE A 193 -6.96 27.64 6.57
C PHE A 193 -5.44 27.80 6.42
N ALA A 194 -4.77 28.21 7.50
CA ALA A 194 -3.32 28.09 7.75
C ALA A 194 -3.08 27.29 9.05
N GLY A 195 -1.83 27.01 9.41
CA GLY A 195 -1.46 26.17 10.56
C GLY A 195 -1.57 24.67 10.30
N GLY A 196 -1.86 24.26 9.05
CA GLY A 196 -1.98 22.87 8.64
C GLY A 196 -3.17 22.19 9.31
N PHE A 197 -3.12 20.86 9.36
CA PHE A 197 -4.09 20.06 10.10
C PHE A 197 -3.81 20.03 11.62
N ASP A 198 -2.72 20.66 12.09
CA ASP A 198 -2.27 20.64 13.49
C ASP A 198 -2.59 21.91 14.28
N GLU A 199 -2.57 23.10 13.67
CA GLU A 199 -2.96 24.36 14.30
C GLU A 199 -3.90 25.20 13.39
N PRO A 200 -4.95 24.60 12.79
CA PRO A 200 -5.78 25.21 11.76
C PRO A 200 -6.36 26.55 12.20
N CYS A 201 -6.27 27.55 11.34
CA CYS A 201 -6.74 28.90 11.58
C CYS A 201 -7.40 29.45 10.30
N ILE A 202 -8.65 29.92 10.37
CA ILE A 202 -9.42 30.36 9.18
C ILE A 202 -8.85 31.69 8.65
N LEU A 203 -8.42 31.68 7.40
CA LEU A 203 -7.94 32.87 6.70
C LEU A 203 -9.01 33.51 5.79
N ALA A 204 -9.79 32.71 5.06
CA ALA A 204 -10.81 33.21 4.12
C ALA A 204 -11.89 32.16 3.81
N ARG A 205 -12.99 32.62 3.18
CA ARG A 205 -14.12 31.81 2.70
C ARG A 205 -14.47 32.22 1.26
N SER A 206 -15.00 31.29 0.47
CA SER A 206 -15.67 31.61 -0.79
C SER A 206 -17.09 32.13 -0.54
N SER A 207 -17.76 32.58 -1.59
CA SER A 207 -19.24 32.56 -1.61
C SER A 207 -19.73 31.11 -1.57
N PRO A 208 -20.91 30.83 -0.95
CA PRO A 208 -21.60 29.56 -1.11
C PRO A 208 -21.94 29.24 -2.57
N LEU A 209 -21.86 27.96 -2.92
CA LEU A 209 -22.20 27.40 -4.23
C LEU A 209 -23.34 26.41 -4.08
N LYS A 210 -24.30 26.44 -5.01
CA LYS A 210 -25.46 25.53 -4.99
C LYS A 210 -25.50 24.66 -6.23
N PHE A 211 -25.93 23.42 -6.06
CA PHE A 211 -26.30 22.56 -7.16
C PHE A 211 -27.48 23.15 -7.93
N SER A 212 -27.44 23.04 -9.25
CA SER A 212 -28.47 23.48 -10.19
C SER A 212 -29.80 22.76 -9.97
N ASN A 213 -29.74 21.51 -9.50
CA ASN A 213 -30.89 20.75 -9.01
C ASN A 213 -30.50 19.87 -7.80
N PRO A 214 -30.53 20.41 -6.56
CA PRO A 214 -30.16 19.64 -5.37
C PRO A 214 -31.16 18.50 -5.03
N ASN A 215 -32.32 18.48 -5.70
CA ASN A 215 -33.33 17.43 -5.55
C ASN A 215 -33.19 16.30 -6.58
N ALA A 216 -32.19 16.35 -7.47
CA ALA A 216 -32.02 15.37 -8.54
C ALA A 216 -32.09 13.91 -8.04
N PRO A 217 -32.72 13.00 -8.79
CA PRO A 217 -32.69 11.57 -8.49
C PRO A 217 -31.32 11.00 -8.90
N LEU A 218 -30.58 10.47 -7.93
CA LEU A 218 -29.17 10.09 -8.09
C LEU A 218 -28.88 8.70 -7.51
N TYR A 219 -27.74 8.14 -7.94
CA TYR A 219 -27.10 6.95 -7.37
C TYR A 219 -27.96 5.68 -7.32
N ALA A 220 -28.73 5.43 -8.39
CA ALA A 220 -29.50 4.20 -8.48
C ALA A 220 -28.64 2.94 -8.48
N HIS A 221 -29.05 1.98 -7.69
CA HIS A 221 -28.54 0.61 -7.67
C HIS A 221 -29.70 -0.37 -7.63
N ILE A 222 -29.48 -1.61 -8.06
CA ILE A 222 -30.52 -2.65 -8.18
C ILE A 222 -30.14 -3.92 -7.41
N SER A 223 -31.12 -4.62 -6.84
CA SER A 223 -30.92 -5.88 -6.11
C SER A 223 -32.04 -6.89 -6.35
N GLY A 224 -31.70 -8.17 -6.24
CA GLY A 224 -32.62 -9.28 -6.36
C GLY A 224 -33.56 -9.36 -5.16
N THR A 225 -34.87 -9.39 -5.43
CA THR A 225 -35.93 -9.45 -4.40
C THR A 225 -36.48 -10.85 -4.16
N ASP A 226 -36.26 -11.79 -5.08
CA ASP A 226 -36.63 -13.19 -4.94
C ASP A 226 -35.79 -14.10 -5.88
N SER A 227 -35.85 -15.40 -5.64
CA SER A 227 -35.11 -16.43 -6.39
C SER A 227 -35.72 -16.78 -7.77
N THR A 228 -36.80 -16.10 -8.20
CA THR A 228 -37.39 -16.29 -9.53
C THR A 228 -36.75 -15.41 -10.59
N ALA A 229 -36.03 -14.36 -10.18
CA ALA A 229 -35.51 -13.29 -11.07
C ALA A 229 -36.58 -12.60 -11.96
N THR A 230 -37.88 -12.78 -11.65
CA THR A 230 -38.98 -12.06 -12.32
C THR A 230 -39.30 -10.71 -11.66
N SER A 231 -38.67 -10.43 -10.51
CA SER A 231 -38.69 -9.15 -9.83
C SER A 231 -37.28 -8.65 -9.49
N MET A 232 -37.08 -7.34 -9.55
CA MET A 232 -35.84 -6.66 -9.15
C MET A 232 -36.20 -5.36 -8.43
N ARG A 233 -35.56 -5.09 -7.28
CA ARG A 233 -35.62 -3.78 -6.63
C ARG A 233 -34.67 -2.81 -7.34
N VAL A 234 -35.09 -1.56 -7.44
CA VAL A 234 -34.22 -0.39 -7.70
C VAL A 234 -34.36 0.58 -6.52
N THR A 235 -33.25 1.10 -6.05
CA THR A 235 -33.16 2.05 -4.93
C THR A 235 -32.26 3.23 -5.33
N TRP A 236 -32.64 4.47 -4.99
CA TRP A 236 -31.93 5.70 -5.36
C TRP A 236 -32.12 6.82 -4.32
N VAL A 237 -31.29 7.87 -4.37
CA VAL A 237 -31.31 9.01 -3.43
C VAL A 237 -31.85 10.28 -4.10
N SER A 238 -32.49 11.16 -3.34
CA SER A 238 -32.96 12.48 -3.79
C SER A 238 -33.12 13.45 -2.60
N GLY A 239 -33.10 14.77 -2.87
CA GLY A 239 -33.49 15.81 -1.90
C GLY A 239 -35.01 15.93 -1.66
N SER A 240 -35.86 15.20 -2.40
CA SER A 240 -37.33 15.32 -2.32
C SER A 240 -38.01 14.15 -1.61
N LYS A 241 -38.72 14.44 -0.52
CA LYS A 241 -39.57 13.48 0.22
C LYS A 241 -40.75 12.92 -0.58
N GLU A 242 -41.19 13.63 -1.63
CA GLU A 242 -42.41 13.26 -2.37
C GLU A 242 -42.15 11.99 -3.20
N PRO A 243 -43.09 11.01 -3.24
CA PRO A 243 -42.92 9.79 -4.02
C PRO A 243 -42.62 10.04 -5.49
N GLN A 244 -41.61 9.33 -5.99
CA GLN A 244 -41.12 9.42 -7.37
C GLN A 244 -41.58 8.20 -8.17
N GLN A 245 -41.11 8.05 -9.40
CA GLN A 245 -41.48 6.93 -10.28
C GLN A 245 -40.25 6.23 -10.83
N VAL A 246 -40.37 4.93 -11.08
CA VAL A 246 -39.54 4.19 -12.04
C VAL A 246 -40.37 3.87 -13.28
N GLN A 247 -39.81 4.12 -14.46
CA GLN A 247 -40.37 3.75 -15.76
C GLN A 247 -39.48 2.69 -16.40
N TYR A 248 -40.04 1.54 -16.78
CA TYR A 248 -39.29 0.37 -17.26
C TYR A 248 -40.09 -0.47 -18.27
N GLY A 249 -39.44 -1.49 -18.86
CA GLY A 249 -40.13 -2.61 -19.53
C GLY A 249 -41.19 -2.21 -20.56
N ASN A 250 -40.82 -1.35 -21.52
CA ASN A 250 -41.68 -0.84 -22.61
C ASN A 250 -42.97 -0.12 -22.14
N GLY A 251 -42.88 0.64 -21.04
CA GLY A 251 -43.94 1.58 -20.63
C GLY A 251 -44.65 1.24 -19.32
N LYS A 252 -44.15 0.27 -18.56
CA LYS A 252 -44.55 0.07 -17.16
C LYS A 252 -44.05 1.24 -16.31
N THR A 253 -44.89 1.71 -15.40
CA THR A 253 -44.54 2.77 -14.43
C THR A 253 -44.95 2.31 -13.04
N LEU A 254 -44.08 2.54 -12.05
CA LEU A 254 -44.36 2.27 -10.63
C LEU A 254 -43.93 3.46 -9.78
N THR A 255 -44.73 3.80 -8.76
CA THR A 255 -44.39 4.79 -7.74
C THR A 255 -43.42 4.18 -6.72
N SER A 256 -42.42 4.94 -6.28
CA SER A 256 -41.50 4.50 -5.21
C SER A 256 -42.10 4.62 -3.82
N GLN A 257 -41.73 3.69 -2.95
CA GLN A 257 -41.75 3.90 -1.50
C GLN A 257 -40.61 4.87 -1.14
N VAL A 258 -40.79 5.64 -0.07
CA VAL A 258 -39.80 6.63 0.37
C VAL A 258 -39.44 6.37 1.83
N THR A 259 -38.15 6.34 2.11
CA THR A 259 -37.56 6.15 3.43
C THR A 259 -36.46 7.18 3.68
N THR A 260 -36.16 7.43 4.94
CA THR A 260 -35.05 8.28 5.39
C THR A 260 -34.74 7.93 6.84
N PHE A 261 -33.64 8.43 7.37
CA PHE A 261 -33.27 8.34 8.79
C PHE A 261 -32.78 9.70 9.28
N SER A 262 -32.75 9.89 10.59
CA SER A 262 -32.43 11.16 11.25
C SER A 262 -31.28 11.02 12.25
N GLN A 263 -30.80 12.16 12.78
CA GLN A 263 -29.90 12.15 13.94
C GLN A 263 -30.50 11.35 15.10
N GLU A 264 -31.82 11.33 15.30
CA GLU A 264 -32.45 10.63 16.42
C GLU A 264 -32.28 9.11 16.34
N ASP A 265 -32.26 8.55 15.12
CA ASP A 265 -32.09 7.12 14.85
C ASP A 265 -30.66 6.60 15.10
N MET A 266 -29.63 7.45 14.98
CA MET A 266 -28.23 7.06 15.14
C MET A 266 -27.91 6.61 16.58
N CYS A 267 -27.15 5.54 16.75
CA CYS A 267 -26.78 5.04 18.08
C CYS A 267 -25.73 5.93 18.77
N SER A 268 -25.90 6.12 20.08
CA SER A 268 -25.04 6.92 20.94
C SER A 268 -25.07 6.36 22.37
N SER A 269 -24.03 6.63 23.17
CA SER A 269 -23.95 6.19 24.56
C SER A 269 -24.05 7.37 25.55
N LEU A 270 -23.20 7.44 26.59
CA LEU A 270 -23.14 8.57 27.54
C LEU A 270 -22.67 9.90 26.90
N VAL A 271 -22.33 9.85 25.61
CA VAL A 271 -21.49 10.75 24.86
C VAL A 271 -21.94 10.60 23.40
N PRO A 272 -22.30 11.68 22.69
CA PRO A 272 -22.61 11.64 21.26
C PRO A 272 -21.53 10.95 20.41
N SER A 273 -21.99 10.13 19.47
CA SER A 273 -21.18 9.47 18.46
C SER A 273 -20.97 10.38 17.23
N PRO A 274 -19.95 10.14 16.38
CA PRO A 274 -19.77 10.87 15.12
C PRO A 274 -21.06 10.96 14.30
N ALA A 275 -21.75 9.83 14.11
CA ALA A 275 -23.01 9.73 13.35
C ALA A 275 -24.12 10.65 13.89
N LYS A 276 -24.16 10.88 15.21
CA LYS A 276 -25.22 11.66 15.89
C LYS A 276 -24.90 13.15 16.05
N ASP A 277 -23.66 13.56 15.77
CA ASP A 277 -23.15 14.93 16.03
C ASP A 277 -22.34 15.45 14.83
N PHE A 278 -21.05 15.77 14.99
CA PHE A 278 -20.21 16.46 13.99
C PHE A 278 -20.00 15.75 12.65
N GLY A 279 -20.31 14.45 12.54
CA GLY A 279 -20.24 13.66 11.32
C GLY A 279 -21.59 13.48 10.62
N TRP A 280 -22.68 13.97 11.23
CA TRP A 280 -24.00 13.93 10.62
C TRP A 280 -24.05 14.74 9.31
N HIS A 281 -24.59 14.11 8.28
CA HIS A 281 -25.03 14.75 7.05
C HIS A 281 -26.42 14.24 6.71
N ASP A 282 -27.29 15.11 6.19
CA ASP A 282 -28.68 14.76 5.91
C ASP A 282 -28.74 13.80 4.71
N PRO A 283 -29.22 12.54 4.86
CA PRO A 283 -29.20 11.54 3.79
C PRO A 283 -30.20 11.85 2.67
N GLY A 284 -31.04 12.88 2.82
CA GLY A 284 -32.17 13.16 1.97
C GLY A 284 -33.22 12.06 2.08
N TYR A 285 -33.69 11.59 0.94
CA TYR A 285 -34.76 10.62 0.82
C TYR A 285 -34.33 9.48 -0.09
N ILE A 286 -34.36 8.27 0.46
CA ILE A 286 -34.06 7.03 -0.23
C ILE A 286 -35.38 6.52 -0.81
N HIS A 287 -35.45 6.47 -2.13
CA HIS A 287 -36.59 5.96 -2.88
C HIS A 287 -36.33 4.51 -3.28
N SER A 288 -37.34 3.65 -3.17
CA SER A 288 -37.21 2.26 -3.62
C SER A 288 -38.48 1.75 -4.31
N ALA A 289 -38.32 0.98 -5.37
CA ALA A 289 -39.41 0.37 -6.14
C ALA A 289 -39.04 -1.04 -6.63
N ILE A 290 -40.00 -1.97 -6.62
CA ILE A 290 -39.78 -3.34 -7.12
C ILE A 290 -40.37 -3.45 -8.53
N MET A 291 -39.51 -3.52 -9.54
CA MET A 291 -39.89 -3.81 -10.92
C MET A 291 -40.33 -5.28 -11.03
N THR A 292 -41.50 -5.55 -11.59
CA THR A 292 -42.14 -6.89 -11.59
C THR A 292 -42.58 -7.34 -12.97
N GLY A 293 -42.66 -8.67 -13.16
CA GLY A 293 -42.96 -9.26 -14.46
C GLY A 293 -41.84 -8.97 -15.46
N LEU A 294 -40.61 -9.11 -14.98
CA LEU A 294 -39.40 -9.21 -15.78
C LEU A 294 -39.22 -10.69 -16.20
N ASN A 295 -38.43 -10.92 -17.23
CA ASN A 295 -37.94 -12.27 -17.56
C ASN A 295 -36.54 -12.44 -16.94
N PRO A 296 -36.15 -13.64 -16.49
CA PRO A 296 -34.76 -13.93 -16.09
C PRO A 296 -33.76 -13.79 -17.25
N SER A 297 -32.47 -13.63 -16.94
CA SER A 297 -31.35 -13.56 -17.91
C SER A 297 -31.62 -12.64 -19.12
N SER A 298 -32.31 -11.51 -18.88
CA SER A 298 -32.87 -10.65 -19.93
C SER A 298 -32.51 -9.19 -19.70
N LYS A 299 -32.19 -8.47 -20.79
CA LYS A 299 -31.85 -7.05 -20.73
C LYS A 299 -33.11 -6.18 -20.79
N PHE A 300 -33.22 -5.26 -19.85
CA PHE A 300 -34.30 -4.28 -19.74
C PHE A 300 -33.73 -2.86 -19.59
N SER A 301 -34.49 -1.86 -20.02
CA SER A 301 -34.17 -0.46 -19.77
C SER A 301 -35.12 0.13 -18.72
N TYR A 302 -34.59 0.99 -17.85
CA TYR A 302 -35.35 1.78 -16.89
C TYR A 302 -34.84 3.23 -16.79
N ARG A 303 -35.65 4.10 -16.20
CA ARG A 303 -35.24 5.41 -15.67
C ARG A 303 -36.08 5.76 -14.45
N TYR A 304 -35.60 6.64 -13.60
CA TYR A 304 -36.21 6.96 -12.31
C TYR A 304 -36.24 8.48 -12.06
N GLY A 305 -37.21 8.96 -11.27
CA GLY A 305 -37.39 10.40 -10.98
C GLY A 305 -38.84 10.87 -11.07
N SER A 306 -39.04 12.15 -11.36
CA SER A 306 -40.36 12.75 -11.62
C SER A 306 -40.25 14.05 -12.42
N ASP A 307 -41.37 14.55 -12.94
CA ASP A 307 -41.39 15.85 -13.62
C ASP A 307 -41.14 17.04 -12.67
N SER A 308 -41.16 16.83 -11.34
CA SER A 308 -40.88 17.86 -10.32
C SER A 308 -39.43 17.89 -9.82
N VAL A 309 -38.68 16.79 -9.95
CA VAL A 309 -37.24 16.73 -9.57
C VAL A 309 -36.31 16.41 -10.73
N GLY A 310 -36.86 16.22 -11.94
CA GLY A 310 -36.13 15.70 -13.09
C GLY A 310 -36.12 14.16 -13.13
N TRP A 311 -35.61 13.65 -14.24
CA TRP A 311 -35.47 12.21 -14.50
C TRP A 311 -34.00 11.86 -14.67
N SER A 312 -33.63 10.64 -14.26
CA SER A 312 -32.37 10.03 -14.65
C SER A 312 -32.30 9.82 -16.17
N ASP A 313 -31.08 9.62 -16.66
CA ASP A 313 -30.86 8.98 -17.95
C ASP A 313 -31.49 7.57 -18.00
N GLN A 314 -31.66 7.04 -19.21
CA GLN A 314 -32.15 5.68 -19.41
C GLN A 314 -30.99 4.68 -19.24
N ILE A 315 -31.07 3.87 -18.18
CA ILE A 315 -30.09 2.85 -17.84
C ILE A 315 -30.58 1.49 -18.37
N GLN A 316 -29.67 0.70 -18.95
CA GLN A 316 -29.91 -0.70 -19.29
C GLN A 316 -29.28 -1.61 -18.23
N PHE A 317 -30.06 -2.59 -17.75
CA PHE A 317 -29.66 -3.62 -16.80
C PHE A 317 -29.96 -5.03 -17.32
N GLN A 318 -29.36 -6.03 -16.69
CA GLN A 318 -29.63 -7.46 -16.89
C GLN A 318 -30.27 -8.04 -15.63
N THR A 319 -31.35 -8.82 -15.78
CA THR A 319 -31.85 -9.68 -14.69
C THR A 319 -30.93 -10.89 -14.52
N PRO A 320 -30.72 -11.38 -13.28
CA PRO A 320 -29.98 -12.61 -13.06
C PRO A 320 -30.72 -13.84 -13.62
N PRO A 321 -30.06 -14.99 -13.75
CA PRO A 321 -30.72 -16.26 -14.04
C PRO A 321 -31.59 -16.72 -12.86
N ALA A 322 -32.78 -17.24 -13.16
CA ALA A 322 -33.67 -17.80 -12.15
C ALA A 322 -33.07 -19.06 -11.50
N ALA A 323 -33.41 -19.33 -10.25
CA ALA A 323 -32.98 -20.52 -9.54
C ALA A 323 -33.36 -21.82 -10.27
N GLY A 324 -32.39 -22.72 -10.44
CA GLY A 324 -32.49 -23.92 -11.28
C GLY A 324 -32.08 -23.73 -12.75
N SER A 325 -31.67 -22.52 -13.17
CA SER A 325 -30.98 -22.32 -14.46
C SER A 325 -29.58 -22.95 -14.40
N ASN A 326 -29.00 -23.32 -15.55
CA ASN A 326 -27.67 -23.94 -15.57
C ASN A 326 -26.58 -23.02 -14.99
N GLU A 327 -26.45 -21.84 -15.57
CA GLU A 327 -25.23 -21.04 -15.54
C GLU A 327 -25.42 -19.70 -14.82
N LEU A 328 -24.41 -19.28 -14.04
CA LEU A 328 -24.29 -17.98 -13.39
C LEU A 328 -22.86 -17.44 -13.53
N ARG A 329 -22.72 -16.13 -13.75
CA ARG A 329 -21.44 -15.42 -13.58
C ARG A 329 -21.58 -14.27 -12.60
N PHE A 330 -20.79 -14.27 -11.53
CA PHE A 330 -20.86 -13.23 -10.51
C PHE A 330 -19.48 -12.79 -10.00
N LEU A 331 -19.43 -11.58 -9.46
CA LEU A 331 -18.27 -11.03 -8.77
C LEU A 331 -18.52 -11.02 -7.26
N ALA A 332 -17.49 -11.25 -6.45
CA ALA A 332 -17.59 -11.24 -4.99
C ALA A 332 -16.36 -10.60 -4.35
N PHE A 333 -16.57 -9.78 -3.30
CA PHE A 333 -15.52 -9.12 -2.54
C PHE A 333 -16.06 -8.53 -1.23
N GLY A 334 -15.20 -8.26 -0.26
CA GLY A 334 -15.50 -7.39 0.90
C GLY A 334 -14.69 -6.10 0.85
N ASP A 335 -14.97 -5.18 1.78
CA ASP A 335 -13.99 -4.20 2.25
C ASP A 335 -13.55 -3.15 1.20
N MET A 336 -14.47 -2.77 0.30
CA MET A 336 -14.15 -1.91 -0.84
C MET A 336 -14.02 -0.42 -0.45
N GLY A 337 -14.95 0.10 0.36
CA GLY A 337 -15.02 1.52 0.68
C GLY A 337 -14.97 2.44 -0.55
N LYS A 338 -14.37 3.63 -0.40
CA LYS A 338 -14.28 4.67 -1.44
C LYS A 338 -12.95 5.45 -1.39
N ALA A 339 -12.62 6.11 -2.49
CA ALA A 339 -11.50 7.04 -2.56
C ALA A 339 -11.85 8.28 -3.41
N PRO A 340 -11.19 9.44 -3.19
CA PRO A 340 -11.41 10.63 -3.98
C PRO A 340 -10.88 10.48 -5.42
N ARG A 341 -11.57 11.09 -6.39
CA ARG A 341 -11.12 11.22 -7.78
C ARG A 341 -10.24 12.45 -8.04
N ASP A 342 -9.86 13.15 -6.98
CA ASP A 342 -8.96 14.31 -6.97
C ASP A 342 -7.82 14.13 -5.94
N ALA A 343 -7.12 15.19 -5.55
CA ALA A 343 -6.00 15.09 -4.61
C ALA A 343 -6.41 15.35 -3.14
N SER A 344 -7.71 15.28 -2.83
CA SER A 344 -8.23 15.54 -1.49
C SER A 344 -7.81 14.49 -0.46
N ALA A 345 -7.70 14.93 0.78
CA ALA A 345 -7.77 14.09 1.97
C ALA A 345 -9.21 14.04 2.49
N GLU A 346 -9.64 12.83 2.89
CA GLU A 346 -10.99 12.46 3.34
C GLU A 346 -10.88 11.60 4.63
N HIS A 347 -12.00 11.16 5.23
CA HIS A 347 -11.96 10.55 6.58
C HIS A 347 -11.15 9.26 6.65
N TYR A 348 -11.58 8.30 5.82
CA TYR A 348 -10.74 7.20 5.36
C TYR A 348 -10.63 7.29 3.85
N ILE A 349 -9.56 6.69 3.32
CA ILE A 349 -9.30 6.52 1.91
C ILE A 349 -9.00 5.04 1.71
N GLN A 350 -9.78 4.37 0.86
CA GLN A 350 -9.57 2.98 0.47
C GLN A 350 -8.82 2.97 -0.87
N PRO A 351 -7.46 2.91 -0.88
CA PRO A 351 -6.66 3.19 -2.08
C PRO A 351 -6.94 2.28 -3.28
N GLY A 352 -7.34 1.02 -3.07
CA GLY A 352 -7.69 0.12 -4.19
C GLY A 352 -9.06 0.37 -4.81
N SER A 353 -9.94 1.10 -4.11
CA SER A 353 -11.38 1.17 -4.40
C SER A 353 -11.70 1.62 -5.82
N ILE A 354 -11.07 2.71 -6.31
CA ILE A 354 -11.32 3.21 -7.67
C ILE A 354 -10.87 2.20 -8.72
N SER A 355 -9.67 1.64 -8.61
CA SER A 355 -9.12 0.69 -9.59
C SER A 355 -9.91 -0.62 -9.65
N VAL A 356 -10.38 -1.11 -8.49
CA VAL A 356 -11.24 -2.30 -8.39
C VAL A 356 -12.62 -2.02 -8.99
N VAL A 357 -13.26 -0.89 -8.66
CA VAL A 357 -14.56 -0.48 -9.24
C VAL A 357 -14.47 -0.28 -10.75
N GLU A 358 -13.40 0.32 -11.27
CA GLU A 358 -13.25 0.55 -12.71
C GLU A 358 -13.03 -0.75 -13.48
N ALA A 359 -12.22 -1.68 -12.96
CA ALA A 359 -12.05 -3.01 -13.54
C ALA A 359 -13.36 -3.83 -13.55
N MET A 360 -14.07 -3.90 -12.42
CA MET A 360 -15.38 -4.58 -12.35
C MET A 360 -16.43 -3.91 -13.24
N THR A 361 -16.37 -2.59 -13.40
CA THR A 361 -17.26 -1.85 -14.31
C THR A 361 -17.04 -2.28 -15.76
N ASP A 362 -15.81 -2.56 -16.18
CA ASP A 362 -15.51 -3.03 -17.53
C ASP A 362 -15.91 -4.51 -17.76
N GLU A 363 -15.81 -5.37 -16.74
CA GLU A 363 -16.41 -6.71 -16.80
C GLU A 363 -17.95 -6.66 -16.91
N VAL A 364 -18.61 -5.79 -16.14
CA VAL A 364 -20.07 -5.59 -16.25
C VAL A 364 -20.45 -5.03 -17.63
N LYS A 365 -19.67 -4.10 -18.20
CA LYS A 365 -19.87 -3.59 -19.58
C LYS A 365 -19.74 -4.69 -20.64
N SER A 366 -18.91 -5.71 -20.41
CA SER A 366 -18.78 -6.85 -21.33
C SER A 366 -20.09 -7.63 -21.50
N GLY A 367 -20.99 -7.54 -20.51
CA GLY A 367 -22.26 -8.26 -20.47
C GLY A 367 -22.16 -9.71 -20.03
N ASN A 368 -21.00 -10.13 -19.50
CA ASN A 368 -20.75 -11.49 -19.01
C ASN A 368 -20.92 -11.63 -17.49
N ILE A 369 -21.41 -10.61 -16.78
CA ILE A 369 -21.66 -10.64 -15.33
C ILE A 369 -23.17 -10.47 -15.09
N ASP A 370 -23.74 -11.35 -14.26
CA ASP A 370 -25.17 -11.35 -13.89
C ASP A 370 -25.42 -10.68 -12.54
N SER A 371 -24.46 -10.75 -11.60
CA SER A 371 -24.63 -10.29 -10.21
C SER A 371 -23.30 -9.98 -9.52
N ILE A 372 -23.37 -9.24 -8.42
CA ILE A 372 -22.24 -8.84 -7.57
C ILE A 372 -22.63 -9.04 -6.11
N PHE A 373 -21.72 -9.55 -5.29
CA PHE A 373 -21.89 -9.76 -3.85
C PHE A 373 -20.80 -9.00 -3.06
N HIS A 374 -21.18 -7.92 -2.38
CA HIS A 374 -20.29 -7.12 -1.54
C HIS A 374 -20.48 -7.48 -0.05
N ILE A 375 -19.54 -8.20 0.53
CA ILE A 375 -19.74 -8.97 1.77
C ILE A 375 -19.30 -8.23 3.05
N GLY A 376 -19.82 -7.02 3.23
CA GLY A 376 -19.62 -6.17 4.40
C GLY A 376 -18.42 -5.21 4.30
N ASP A 377 -18.39 -4.26 5.24
CA ASP A 377 -17.49 -3.10 5.29
C ASP A 377 -17.53 -2.30 3.97
N ILE A 378 -18.74 -1.77 3.74
CA ILE A 378 -19.26 -1.30 2.47
C ILE A 378 -18.66 0.05 2.08
N SER A 379 -18.87 1.08 2.92
CA SER A 379 -18.50 2.48 2.61
C SER A 379 -17.37 3.02 3.47
N TYR A 380 -17.13 2.42 4.65
CA TYR A 380 -16.30 2.98 5.72
C TYR A 380 -16.70 4.42 6.12
N ALA A 381 -17.99 4.77 6.02
CA ALA A 381 -18.48 6.07 6.46
C ALA A 381 -18.26 6.28 7.97
N THR A 382 -18.50 5.27 8.81
CA THR A 382 -18.19 5.26 10.26
C THR A 382 -18.70 6.49 11.02
N GLY A 383 -19.93 6.90 10.68
CA GLY A 383 -20.60 8.07 11.24
C GLY A 383 -20.26 9.40 10.58
N PHE A 384 -19.52 9.41 9.47
CA PHE A 384 -19.33 10.55 8.59
C PHE A 384 -20.24 10.38 7.36
N LEU A 385 -21.53 10.63 7.53
CA LEU A 385 -22.58 10.09 6.67
C LEU A 385 -22.52 10.55 5.20
N VAL A 386 -21.87 11.69 4.91
CA VAL A 386 -21.65 12.17 3.54
C VAL A 386 -20.82 11.20 2.70
N GLU A 387 -20.00 10.35 3.33
CA GLU A 387 -19.17 9.35 2.65
C GLU A 387 -20.02 8.26 1.97
N TRP A 388 -21.27 8.05 2.41
CA TRP A 388 -22.23 7.17 1.71
C TRP A 388 -22.59 7.71 0.32
N ASP A 389 -22.71 9.01 0.12
CA ASP A 389 -22.98 9.58 -1.21
C ASP A 389 -21.81 9.37 -2.17
N PHE A 390 -20.57 9.53 -1.69
CA PHE A 390 -19.37 9.27 -2.48
C PHE A 390 -19.24 7.78 -2.84
N PHE A 391 -19.55 6.89 -1.90
CA PHE A 391 -19.60 5.45 -2.16
C PHE A 391 -20.70 5.09 -3.18
N LEU A 392 -21.92 5.59 -3.00
CA LEU A 392 -23.05 5.31 -3.89
C LEU A 392 -22.81 5.85 -5.31
N HIS A 393 -22.21 7.05 -5.43
CA HIS A 393 -21.75 7.56 -6.73
C HIS A 393 -20.72 6.64 -7.37
N LEU A 394 -19.69 6.24 -6.62
CA LEU A 394 -18.61 5.39 -7.11
C LEU A 394 -19.12 4.04 -7.64
N ILE A 395 -20.07 3.38 -6.97
CA ILE A 395 -20.62 2.09 -7.42
C ILE A 395 -21.71 2.22 -8.50
N THR A 396 -22.27 3.40 -8.75
CA THR A 396 -23.38 3.60 -9.71
C THR A 396 -23.11 3.00 -11.11
N PRO A 397 -21.89 3.08 -11.71
CA PRO A 397 -21.61 2.52 -13.03
C PRO A 397 -21.83 1.01 -13.16
N LEU A 398 -21.65 0.25 -12.07
CA LEU A 398 -21.86 -1.21 -12.00
C LEU A 398 -23.20 -1.58 -11.33
N ALA A 399 -23.51 -0.98 -10.19
CA ALA A 399 -24.65 -1.36 -9.34
C ALA A 399 -26.01 -0.98 -9.95
N SER A 400 -26.03 -0.05 -10.91
CA SER A 400 -27.24 0.29 -11.67
C SER A 400 -27.59 -0.71 -12.78
N ARG A 401 -26.73 -1.70 -13.07
CA ARG A 401 -26.79 -2.57 -14.27
C ARG A 401 -26.94 -4.07 -14.00
N VAL A 402 -26.48 -4.54 -12.85
CA VAL A 402 -26.54 -5.95 -12.42
C VAL A 402 -26.97 -6.00 -10.96
N SER A 403 -27.47 -7.15 -10.50
CA SER A 403 -27.91 -7.28 -9.10
C SER A 403 -26.74 -7.11 -8.13
N TYR A 404 -26.77 -6.07 -7.31
CA TYR A 404 -25.77 -5.76 -6.30
C TYR A 404 -26.31 -6.18 -4.92
N MET A 405 -25.90 -7.35 -4.46
CA MET A 405 -26.27 -7.95 -3.18
C MET A 405 -25.23 -7.59 -2.11
N THR A 406 -25.63 -7.35 -0.86
CA THR A 406 -24.69 -6.98 0.21
C THR A 406 -24.86 -7.82 1.47
N ALA A 407 -23.76 -8.14 2.14
CA ALA A 407 -23.77 -8.49 3.57
C ALA A 407 -23.46 -7.24 4.40
N ILE A 408 -23.63 -7.34 5.73
CA ILE A 408 -23.32 -6.25 6.68
C ILE A 408 -22.00 -6.57 7.40
N GLY A 409 -21.10 -5.59 7.50
CA GLY A 409 -19.85 -5.69 8.26
C GLY A 409 -19.89 -4.91 9.57
N ASN A 410 -18.74 -4.87 10.27
CA ASN A 410 -18.59 -4.17 11.53
C ASN A 410 -18.59 -2.65 11.38
N HIS A 411 -18.04 -2.11 10.29
CA HIS A 411 -18.09 -0.68 9.99
C HIS A 411 -19.51 -0.20 9.60
N GLU A 412 -20.46 -1.11 9.35
CA GLU A 412 -21.89 -0.78 9.32
C GLU A 412 -22.56 -0.94 10.69
N ARG A 413 -22.33 -2.05 11.41
CA ARG A 413 -23.21 -2.48 12.51
C ARG A 413 -22.67 -2.28 13.93
N ASP A 414 -21.36 -2.34 14.15
CA ASP A 414 -20.83 -2.47 15.50
C ASP A 414 -20.84 -1.15 16.27
N TYR A 415 -21.58 -1.15 17.37
CA TYR A 415 -21.60 -0.06 18.34
C TYR A 415 -22.04 -0.57 19.72
N ILE A 416 -21.38 -0.08 20.77
CA ILE A 416 -21.60 -0.48 22.17
C ILE A 416 -23.07 -0.45 22.60
N LYS A 417 -23.52 -1.54 23.24
CA LYS A 417 -24.88 -1.75 23.80
C LYS A 417 -26.02 -1.86 22.78
N THR A 418 -25.74 -2.12 21.49
CA THR A 418 -26.78 -2.24 20.43
C THR A 418 -27.21 -3.67 20.10
N GLY A 419 -26.89 -4.65 20.96
CA GLY A 419 -27.24 -6.07 20.75
C GLY A 419 -26.21 -6.88 19.95
N VAL A 420 -25.15 -6.25 19.46
CA VAL A 420 -24.05 -6.90 18.72
C VAL A 420 -23.23 -7.88 19.56
N VAL A 421 -22.65 -8.87 18.86
CA VAL A 421 -21.66 -9.82 19.40
C VAL A 421 -20.37 -9.09 19.78
N TYR A 422 -19.87 -8.23 18.90
CA TYR A 422 -18.62 -7.51 19.07
C TYR A 422 -18.91 -6.07 19.53
N GLY A 423 -18.67 -5.81 20.81
CA GLY A 423 -18.93 -4.49 21.43
C GLY A 423 -17.93 -3.41 21.06
N THR A 424 -17.47 -3.36 19.81
CA THR A 424 -16.55 -2.35 19.27
C THR A 424 -17.31 -1.07 18.88
N PRO A 425 -16.60 0.01 18.49
CA PRO A 425 -17.22 1.26 18.05
C PRO A 425 -17.17 1.46 16.52
N ASP A 426 -16.89 0.40 15.76
CA ASP A 426 -16.38 0.46 14.38
C ASP A 426 -17.31 1.22 13.43
N SER A 427 -18.63 1.13 13.62
CA SER A 427 -19.63 1.88 12.83
C SER A 427 -19.75 3.38 13.15
N GLY A 428 -19.01 3.89 14.15
CA GLY A 428 -19.06 5.29 14.57
C GLY A 428 -20.44 5.79 15.00
N GLY A 429 -21.35 4.88 15.34
CA GLY A 429 -22.72 5.18 15.76
C GLY A 429 -23.81 4.92 14.71
N GLU A 430 -23.46 4.47 13.50
CA GLU A 430 -24.45 4.16 12.46
C GLU A 430 -25.31 2.94 12.81
N CYS A 431 -24.73 1.95 13.51
CA CYS A 431 -25.41 0.77 14.05
C CYS A 431 -26.39 0.06 13.10
N GLY A 432 -26.03 -0.03 11.82
CA GLY A 432 -26.80 -0.67 10.76
C GLY A 432 -27.87 0.20 10.10
N VAL A 433 -28.22 1.37 10.66
CA VAL A 433 -29.35 2.18 10.19
C VAL A 433 -29.14 2.73 8.77
N ALA A 434 -27.93 3.22 8.47
CA ALA A 434 -27.59 3.69 7.13
C ALA A 434 -27.58 2.53 6.12
N TYR A 435 -26.91 1.42 6.47
CA TYR A 435 -26.86 0.20 5.66
C TYR A 435 -28.26 -0.34 5.31
N GLU A 436 -29.13 -0.56 6.29
CA GLU A 436 -30.48 -1.10 6.06
C GLU A 436 -31.37 -0.15 5.23
N THR A 437 -31.12 1.17 5.31
CA THR A 437 -31.89 2.15 4.54
C THR A 437 -31.39 2.27 3.10
N TYR A 438 -30.07 2.32 2.88
CA TYR A 438 -29.49 2.38 1.54
C TYR A 438 -29.57 1.05 0.80
N PHE A 439 -29.33 -0.09 1.46
CA PHE A 439 -29.29 -1.44 0.88
C PHE A 439 -30.40 -2.36 1.43
N PRO A 440 -31.68 -2.13 1.07
CA PRO A 440 -32.82 -2.95 1.48
C PRO A 440 -32.84 -4.33 0.78
N MET A 441 -32.00 -5.22 1.29
CA MET A 441 -31.90 -6.65 0.93
C MET A 441 -33.17 -7.44 1.33
N PRO A 442 -33.39 -8.68 0.82
CA PRO A 442 -34.59 -9.48 1.10
C PRO A 442 -34.59 -10.13 2.51
N ILE A 443 -34.45 -9.31 3.54
CA ILE A 443 -34.28 -9.70 4.94
C ILE A 443 -35.61 -10.08 5.64
N PRO A 444 -35.62 -10.99 6.63
CA PRO A 444 -36.83 -11.39 7.35
C PRO A 444 -37.54 -10.26 8.12
N ALA A 445 -36.78 -9.32 8.67
CA ALA A 445 -37.26 -8.12 9.36
C ALA A 445 -36.11 -7.09 9.52
N LYS A 446 -36.43 -5.89 10.02
CA LYS A 446 -35.43 -4.90 10.46
C LYS A 446 -34.58 -5.45 11.62
N ASP A 447 -33.30 -5.08 11.66
CA ASP A 447 -32.25 -5.58 12.58
C ASP A 447 -32.09 -7.11 12.53
N LYS A 448 -32.35 -7.69 11.34
CA LYS A 448 -32.09 -9.10 11.00
C LYS A 448 -31.43 -9.21 9.62
N PRO A 449 -30.23 -8.64 9.41
CA PRO A 449 -29.57 -8.54 8.10
C PRO A 449 -28.92 -9.86 7.63
N TRP A 450 -29.67 -10.96 7.69
CA TRP A 450 -29.32 -12.27 7.16
C TRP A 450 -30.44 -12.74 6.24
N TYR A 451 -30.10 -13.32 5.09
CA TYR A 451 -31.06 -13.71 4.06
C TYR A 451 -30.45 -14.76 3.12
N SER A 452 -31.28 -15.39 2.30
CA SER A 452 -30.83 -16.29 1.25
C SER A 452 -31.43 -15.93 -0.09
N ILE A 453 -30.70 -16.27 -1.16
CA ILE A 453 -31.14 -16.09 -2.53
C ILE A 453 -30.55 -17.20 -3.40
N GLU A 454 -31.35 -17.72 -4.33
CA GLU A 454 -30.89 -18.66 -5.33
C GLU A 454 -30.79 -17.97 -6.68
N GLN A 455 -29.64 -18.14 -7.35
CA GLN A 455 -29.39 -17.64 -8.71
C GLN A 455 -28.76 -18.78 -9.52
N ALA A 456 -29.37 -19.11 -10.66
CA ALA A 456 -29.05 -20.32 -11.42
C ALA A 456 -28.93 -21.57 -10.52
N SER A 457 -27.82 -22.30 -10.64
CA SER A 457 -27.45 -23.51 -9.93
C SER A 457 -26.88 -23.27 -8.52
N VAL A 458 -26.87 -22.03 -8.02
CA VAL A 458 -26.29 -21.64 -6.73
C VAL A 458 -27.36 -21.21 -5.74
N HIS A 459 -27.28 -21.74 -4.52
CA HIS A 459 -27.94 -21.21 -3.33
C HIS A 459 -26.92 -20.42 -2.49
N PHE A 460 -27.23 -19.18 -2.17
CA PHE A 460 -26.42 -18.33 -1.29
C PHE A 460 -27.11 -18.17 0.06
N THR A 461 -26.42 -18.54 1.14
CA THR A 461 -26.81 -18.23 2.53
C THR A 461 -25.96 -17.07 3.04
N ILE A 462 -26.54 -15.88 3.17
CA ILE A 462 -25.89 -14.65 3.63
C ILE A 462 -26.22 -14.44 5.12
N ILE A 463 -25.19 -14.35 5.96
CA ILE A 463 -25.33 -14.09 7.40
C ILE A 463 -24.77 -12.72 7.79
N SER A 464 -25.13 -12.27 9.00
CA SER A 464 -24.42 -11.21 9.70
C SER A 464 -23.56 -11.79 10.81
N THR A 465 -22.24 -11.62 10.69
CA THR A 465 -21.29 -12.04 11.73
C THR A 465 -21.39 -11.21 13.01
N GLU A 466 -21.98 -10.01 12.93
CA GLU A 466 -22.08 -9.03 14.03
C GLU A 466 -23.28 -9.30 14.95
N HIS A 467 -24.26 -10.09 14.49
CA HIS A 467 -25.44 -10.50 15.25
C HIS A 467 -25.27 -11.89 15.85
N ASP A 468 -25.96 -12.16 16.98
CA ASP A 468 -25.83 -13.41 17.73
C ASP A 468 -26.05 -14.65 16.85
N TRP A 469 -24.99 -15.44 16.66
CA TRP A 469 -24.94 -16.70 15.93
C TRP A 469 -24.86 -17.93 16.85
N THR A 470 -25.07 -17.77 18.17
CA THR A 470 -24.92 -18.88 19.13
C THR A 470 -26.05 -19.92 19.03
N PRO A 471 -25.81 -21.19 19.43
CA PRO A 471 -26.83 -22.24 19.41
C PRO A 471 -28.05 -21.90 20.27
N GLY A 472 -29.13 -21.52 19.59
CA GLY A 472 -30.38 -21.05 20.22
C GLY A 472 -30.82 -19.66 19.75
N SER A 473 -29.92 -18.85 19.19
CA SER A 473 -30.25 -17.55 18.61
C SER A 473 -31.20 -17.67 17.40
N GLU A 474 -31.86 -16.58 17.04
CA GLU A 474 -32.76 -16.56 15.86
C GLU A 474 -31.97 -16.78 14.56
N GLN A 475 -30.79 -16.15 14.42
CA GLN A 475 -29.93 -16.34 13.25
C GLN A 475 -29.43 -17.78 13.15
N TYR A 476 -29.01 -18.43 14.25
CA TYR A 476 -28.59 -19.83 14.24
C TYR A 476 -29.72 -20.77 13.80
N GLN A 477 -30.94 -20.54 14.31
CA GLN A 477 -32.13 -21.28 13.91
C GLN A 477 -32.50 -21.03 12.44
N TRP A 478 -32.31 -19.80 11.95
CA TRP A 478 -32.51 -19.44 10.55
C TRP A 478 -31.50 -20.13 9.63
N ILE A 479 -30.18 -20.01 9.88
CA ILE A 479 -29.10 -20.66 9.12
C ILE A 479 -29.39 -22.16 8.95
N ARG A 480 -29.70 -22.84 10.07
CA ARG A 480 -29.99 -24.27 10.07
C ARG A 480 -31.24 -24.61 9.24
N LYS A 481 -32.28 -23.78 9.28
CA LYS A 481 -33.52 -23.98 8.52
C LYS A 481 -33.32 -23.73 7.03
N ASP A 482 -32.52 -22.71 6.71
CA ASP A 482 -32.18 -22.26 5.35
C ASP A 482 -31.42 -23.34 4.60
N MET A 483 -30.24 -23.74 5.10
CA MET A 483 -29.42 -24.78 4.49
C MET A 483 -30.10 -26.16 4.47
N ALA A 484 -31.03 -26.43 5.41
CA ALA A 484 -31.86 -27.65 5.39
C ALA A 484 -32.95 -27.65 4.31
N SER A 485 -33.24 -26.51 3.67
CA SER A 485 -34.29 -26.37 2.66
C SER A 485 -33.80 -26.46 1.21
N VAL A 486 -32.48 -26.49 1.00
CA VAL A 486 -31.82 -26.47 -0.32
C VAL A 486 -32.05 -27.79 -1.07
N ASP A 487 -32.78 -27.73 -2.20
CA ASP A 487 -32.82 -28.87 -3.13
C ASP A 487 -31.56 -28.87 -3.99
N ARG A 488 -30.54 -29.62 -3.54
CA ARG A 488 -29.25 -29.80 -4.23
C ARG A 488 -29.36 -30.46 -5.63
N LYS A 489 -30.56 -30.78 -6.14
CA LYS A 489 -30.79 -31.12 -7.56
C LYS A 489 -31.12 -29.91 -8.44
N LYS A 490 -31.63 -28.84 -7.83
CA LYS A 490 -31.96 -27.55 -8.46
C LYS A 490 -30.80 -26.57 -8.29
N THR A 491 -30.29 -26.48 -7.07
CA THR A 491 -29.17 -25.64 -6.66
C THR A 491 -28.03 -26.52 -6.13
N PRO A 492 -27.30 -27.22 -7.02
CA PRO A 492 -26.23 -28.14 -6.62
C PRO A 492 -25.10 -27.49 -5.82
N TRP A 493 -24.90 -26.18 -5.93
CA TRP A 493 -23.88 -25.44 -5.16
C TRP A 493 -24.52 -24.65 -4.02
N LEU A 494 -23.97 -24.82 -2.82
CA LEU A 494 -24.33 -24.09 -1.61
C LEU A 494 -23.13 -23.24 -1.16
N ILE A 495 -23.26 -21.92 -1.30
CA ILE A 495 -22.25 -20.93 -0.90
C ILE A 495 -22.72 -20.25 0.39
N PHE A 496 -21.91 -20.29 1.43
CA PHE A 496 -22.14 -19.57 2.68
C PHE A 496 -21.29 -18.30 2.71
N THR A 497 -21.82 -17.19 3.20
CA THR A 497 -21.06 -15.94 3.29
C THR A 497 -21.47 -15.08 4.48
N GLY A 498 -20.48 -14.38 5.04
CA GLY A 498 -20.60 -13.37 6.08
C GLY A 498 -19.42 -12.41 5.98
N HIS A 499 -19.25 -11.54 6.98
CA HIS A 499 -18.15 -10.58 6.96
C HIS A 499 -16.89 -11.12 7.67
N ARG A 500 -16.90 -11.24 9.01
CA ARG A 500 -15.72 -11.67 9.79
C ARG A 500 -15.35 -13.15 9.59
N PRO A 501 -14.08 -13.52 9.37
CA PRO A 501 -13.69 -14.86 8.96
C PRO A 501 -13.69 -15.91 10.08
N MET A 502 -13.97 -17.15 9.68
CA MET A 502 -13.79 -18.35 10.51
C MET A 502 -12.34 -18.88 10.51
N TYR A 503 -11.59 -18.63 9.42
CA TYR A 503 -10.21 -19.06 9.22
C TYR A 503 -9.39 -17.93 8.60
N THR A 504 -8.28 -17.55 9.25
CA THR A 504 -7.25 -16.68 8.68
C THR A 504 -5.90 -16.86 9.39
N SER A 505 -4.80 -16.59 8.69
CA SER A 505 -3.47 -16.38 9.27
C SER A 505 -3.42 -15.19 10.26
N ASN A 506 -4.39 -14.27 10.21
CA ASN A 506 -4.51 -13.15 11.15
C ASN A 506 -5.29 -13.55 12.41
N LEU A 507 -4.62 -14.22 13.35
CA LEU A 507 -5.24 -14.87 14.53
C LEU A 507 -6.02 -13.95 15.49
N LEU A 508 -5.98 -12.62 15.33
CA LEU A 508 -6.81 -11.68 16.09
C LEU A 508 -8.23 -11.54 15.50
N SER A 509 -8.40 -11.77 14.19
CA SER A 509 -9.63 -11.51 13.44
C SER A 509 -10.64 -12.66 13.45
N VAL A 510 -10.52 -13.63 14.39
CA VAL A 510 -11.37 -14.83 14.50
C VAL A 510 -11.91 -14.99 15.92
N ASP A 511 -13.24 -15.10 16.12
CA ASP A 511 -13.80 -15.65 17.37
C ASP A 511 -13.82 -17.19 17.29
N PRO A 512 -13.07 -17.92 18.15
CA PRO A 512 -13.07 -19.38 18.14
C PRO A 512 -14.45 -20.02 18.35
N LYS A 513 -15.40 -19.32 19.00
CA LYS A 513 -16.78 -19.80 19.19
C LYS A 513 -17.56 -19.84 17.88
N PHE A 514 -17.32 -18.88 16.99
CA PHE A 514 -18.01 -18.81 15.69
C PHE A 514 -17.71 -20.07 14.87
N GLY A 515 -16.44 -20.48 14.81
CA GLY A 515 -16.04 -21.78 14.27
C GLY A 515 -16.72 -22.95 15.00
N VAL A 516 -16.57 -23.05 16.32
CA VAL A 516 -17.12 -24.15 17.14
C VAL A 516 -18.64 -24.34 16.98
N PHE A 517 -19.41 -23.29 16.71
CA PHE A 517 -20.87 -23.38 16.58
C PHE A 517 -21.39 -23.44 15.13
N ILE A 518 -20.79 -22.71 14.18
CA ILE A 518 -21.28 -22.62 12.80
C ILE A 518 -20.64 -23.67 11.88
N GLU A 519 -19.35 -23.98 12.05
CA GLU A 519 -18.66 -24.98 11.22
C GLU A 519 -19.36 -26.36 11.18
N PRO A 520 -19.91 -26.90 12.29
CA PRO A 520 -20.68 -28.14 12.24
C PRO A 520 -21.91 -28.07 11.31
N LEU A 521 -22.57 -26.91 11.20
CA LEU A 521 -23.69 -26.73 10.26
C LEU A 521 -23.18 -26.73 8.82
N LEU A 522 -22.06 -26.06 8.53
CA LEU A 522 -21.46 -26.04 7.19
C LEU A 522 -21.12 -27.47 6.72
N GLN A 523 -20.59 -28.28 7.64
CA GLN A 523 -20.27 -29.69 7.42
C GLN A 523 -21.51 -30.59 7.25
N ASP A 524 -22.53 -30.43 8.11
CA ASP A 524 -23.75 -31.25 8.08
C ASP A 524 -24.58 -31.02 6.81
N TYR A 525 -24.69 -29.77 6.35
CA TYR A 525 -25.42 -29.39 5.12
C TYR A 525 -24.56 -29.40 3.84
N LYS A 526 -23.27 -29.76 3.98
CA LYS A 526 -22.28 -29.85 2.90
C LYS A 526 -22.13 -28.55 2.10
N VAL A 527 -21.87 -27.45 2.78
CA VAL A 527 -21.47 -26.19 2.13
C VAL A 527 -20.20 -26.43 1.32
N ASP A 528 -20.18 -25.99 0.07
CA ASP A 528 -19.08 -26.28 -0.87
C ASP A 528 -17.99 -25.21 -0.76
N LEU A 529 -18.40 -23.94 -0.73
CA LEU A 529 -17.53 -22.76 -0.69
C LEU A 529 -18.02 -21.74 0.34
N VAL A 530 -17.09 -21.14 1.07
CA VAL A 530 -17.35 -20.14 2.11
C VAL A 530 -16.57 -18.87 1.81
N PHE A 531 -17.25 -17.73 1.74
CA PHE A 531 -16.62 -16.42 1.54
C PHE A 531 -16.69 -15.55 2.81
N PHE A 532 -15.61 -14.84 3.10
CA PHE A 532 -15.51 -13.84 4.17
C PHE A 532 -14.70 -12.61 3.72
N GLY A 533 -14.95 -11.44 4.31
CA GLY A 533 -14.17 -10.22 4.15
C GLY A 533 -13.30 -9.95 5.38
N HIS A 534 -13.30 -8.70 5.85
CA HIS A 534 -12.78 -8.20 7.13
C HIS A 534 -11.26 -8.21 7.32
N VAL A 535 -10.57 -9.19 6.73
CA VAL A 535 -9.12 -9.26 6.67
C VAL A 535 -8.70 -8.81 5.28
N HIS A 536 -7.84 -7.81 5.22
CA HIS A 536 -7.61 -7.02 4.00
C HIS A 536 -6.64 -7.68 3.01
N ASN A 537 -6.89 -8.94 2.68
CA ASN A 537 -6.10 -9.73 1.73
C ASN A 537 -6.95 -10.89 1.16
N TYR A 538 -6.34 -11.73 0.33
CA TYR A 538 -6.90 -13.00 -0.11
C TYR A 538 -6.17 -14.16 0.57
N GLU A 539 -6.92 -15.07 1.18
CA GLU A 539 -6.41 -16.31 1.77
C GLU A 539 -7.40 -17.44 1.52
N ARG A 540 -6.93 -18.54 0.94
CA ARG A 540 -7.75 -19.71 0.59
C ARG A 540 -7.24 -20.97 1.27
N THR A 541 -8.19 -21.76 1.79
CA THR A 541 -7.89 -22.98 2.54
C THR A 541 -7.89 -24.24 1.68
N CYS A 542 -7.45 -25.35 2.27
CA CYS A 542 -7.83 -26.70 1.88
C CYS A 542 -9.33 -26.95 2.17
N SER A 543 -9.86 -28.14 1.84
CA SER A 543 -11.16 -28.56 2.40
C SER A 543 -10.98 -28.83 3.90
N VAL A 544 -11.39 -27.88 4.74
CA VAL A 544 -10.98 -27.78 6.15
C VAL A 544 -12.16 -28.02 7.10
N TYR A 545 -11.93 -28.80 8.16
CA TYR A 545 -12.87 -28.98 9.26
C TYR A 545 -12.12 -29.08 10.59
N ARG A 546 -12.48 -28.27 11.59
CA ARG A 546 -11.82 -28.17 12.91
C ARG A 546 -10.31 -27.95 12.82
N ALA A 547 -9.89 -27.07 11.91
CA ALA A 547 -8.51 -26.74 11.56
C ALA A 547 -7.68 -27.93 11.02
N GLU A 548 -8.32 -28.99 10.53
CA GLU A 548 -7.67 -30.12 9.85
C GLU A 548 -8.08 -30.20 8.37
N CYS A 549 -7.13 -30.47 7.47
CA CYS A 549 -7.42 -30.69 6.05
C CYS A 549 -8.00 -32.09 5.82
N LEU A 550 -9.30 -32.17 5.50
CA LEU A 550 -9.97 -33.42 5.16
C LEU A 550 -9.83 -33.77 3.66
N ALA A 551 -9.52 -32.78 2.81
CA ALA A 551 -8.97 -32.98 1.47
C ALA A 551 -8.02 -31.85 1.06
N MET A 552 -6.99 -32.22 0.31
CA MET A 552 -6.14 -31.31 -0.46
C MET A 552 -6.63 -31.28 -1.92
N PRO A 553 -6.49 -30.17 -2.64
CA PRO A 553 -6.79 -30.13 -4.07
C PRO A 553 -5.81 -30.99 -4.87
N THR A 554 -6.26 -31.47 -6.02
CA THR A 554 -5.41 -32.05 -7.07
C THR A 554 -5.19 -31.02 -8.17
N LYS A 555 -3.98 -30.92 -8.74
CA LYS A 555 -3.76 -30.04 -9.90
C LYS A 555 -4.39 -30.62 -11.17
N ASP A 556 -5.05 -29.76 -11.94
CA ASP A 556 -5.55 -30.08 -13.28
C ASP A 556 -4.43 -30.04 -14.34
N ALA A 557 -4.78 -30.19 -15.63
CA ALA A 557 -3.83 -30.14 -16.74
C ALA A 557 -3.26 -28.72 -17.04
N ASN A 558 -3.84 -27.67 -16.47
CA ASN A 558 -3.39 -26.28 -16.58
C ASN A 558 -2.62 -25.79 -15.34
N GLY A 559 -2.72 -26.49 -14.20
CA GLY A 559 -2.14 -26.11 -12.92
C GLY A 559 -3.10 -25.41 -11.95
N VAL A 560 -4.41 -25.43 -12.23
CA VAL A 560 -5.49 -24.96 -11.33
C VAL A 560 -5.68 -25.97 -10.19
N ASP A 561 -6.10 -25.54 -8.99
CA ASP A 561 -6.51 -26.48 -7.93
C ASP A 561 -7.91 -27.05 -8.24
N THR A 562 -8.06 -28.37 -8.18
CA THR A 562 -9.34 -29.04 -8.43
C THR A 562 -9.83 -29.81 -7.20
N TYR A 563 -11.13 -29.65 -6.89
CA TYR A 563 -11.81 -30.30 -5.76
C TYR A 563 -12.96 -31.21 -6.23
N ASP A 564 -12.77 -32.53 -6.09
CA ASP A 564 -13.76 -33.55 -6.41
C ASP A 564 -14.93 -33.58 -5.40
N HIS A 565 -15.92 -32.72 -5.63
CA HIS A 565 -17.11 -32.61 -4.79
C HIS A 565 -18.02 -33.86 -4.82
N SER A 566 -17.86 -34.77 -5.79
CA SER A 566 -18.55 -36.08 -5.76
C SER A 566 -18.13 -36.92 -4.53
N LYS A 567 -16.96 -36.61 -3.94
CA LYS A 567 -16.41 -37.23 -2.74
C LYS A 567 -16.30 -36.26 -1.55
N TYR A 568 -17.20 -35.25 -1.50
CA TYR A 568 -17.27 -34.17 -0.50
C TYR A 568 -16.69 -34.54 0.88
N LYS A 569 -15.80 -33.68 1.39
CA LYS A 569 -15.13 -33.86 2.69
C LYS A 569 -15.49 -32.76 3.70
N ALA A 570 -15.33 -31.51 3.28
CA ALA A 570 -15.46 -30.31 4.10
C ALA A 570 -15.52 -29.08 3.17
N PRO A 571 -16.03 -27.92 3.62
CA PRO A 571 -16.03 -26.69 2.82
C PRO A 571 -14.60 -26.22 2.49
N VAL A 572 -14.46 -25.51 1.37
CA VAL A 572 -13.32 -24.63 1.11
C VAL A 572 -13.66 -23.23 1.61
N HIS A 573 -12.76 -22.57 2.34
CA HIS A 573 -12.93 -21.19 2.79
C HIS A 573 -12.01 -20.26 1.99
N ALA A 574 -12.50 -19.06 1.67
CA ALA A 574 -11.74 -17.99 1.04
C ALA A 574 -12.06 -16.63 1.66
N ILE A 575 -11.02 -15.91 2.08
CA ILE A 575 -11.07 -14.47 2.40
C ILE A 575 -10.96 -13.70 1.09
N ILE A 576 -11.80 -12.67 0.89
CA ILE A 576 -11.85 -11.84 -0.31
C ILE A 576 -11.99 -10.34 0.03
N GLY A 577 -11.46 -9.92 1.18
CA GLY A 577 -11.59 -8.56 1.74
C GLY A 577 -10.60 -7.52 1.17
N MET A 578 -10.21 -7.64 -0.10
CA MET A 578 -9.11 -6.85 -0.68
C MET A 578 -9.54 -5.85 -1.76
N ALA A 579 -10.82 -5.45 -1.79
CA ALA A 579 -11.35 -4.57 -2.84
C ALA A 579 -11.02 -3.08 -2.67
N GLY A 580 -10.45 -2.65 -1.54
CA GLY A 580 -10.00 -1.26 -1.44
C GLY A 580 -9.30 -0.85 -0.15
N PHE A 581 -9.66 -1.41 1.01
CA PHE A 581 -9.04 -1.03 2.27
C PHE A 581 -7.54 -1.40 2.35
N THR A 582 -6.79 -0.73 3.23
CA THR A 582 -5.33 -0.89 3.37
C THR A 582 -4.97 -2.34 3.68
N LEU A 583 -4.11 -2.94 2.84
CA LEU A 583 -3.88 -4.38 2.79
C LEU A 583 -3.19 -4.96 4.05
N ASP A 584 -3.65 -6.14 4.47
CA ASP A 584 -3.22 -6.83 5.69
C ASP A 584 -2.00 -7.73 5.45
N ASN A 585 -0.93 -7.50 6.22
CA ASN A 585 0.27 -8.33 6.20
C ASN A 585 0.01 -9.71 6.83
N PHE A 586 0.42 -10.77 6.14
CA PHE A 586 0.31 -12.14 6.67
C PHE A 586 1.23 -12.42 7.86
N SER A 587 0.73 -13.25 8.78
CA SER A 587 1.54 -13.82 9.86
C SER A 587 2.70 -14.67 9.32
N SER A 588 3.82 -14.64 10.06
CA SER A 588 4.96 -15.53 9.86
C SER A 588 4.65 -16.99 10.25
N ILE A 589 3.60 -17.21 11.02
CA ILE A 589 3.01 -18.53 11.25
C ILE A 589 2.21 -18.91 10.01
N ILE A 590 2.50 -20.09 9.45
CA ILE A 590 1.75 -20.67 8.34
C ILE A 590 1.02 -21.90 8.88
N HIS A 591 -0.32 -21.85 8.91
CA HIS A 591 -1.14 -23.00 9.26
C HIS A 591 -1.25 -23.96 8.07
N HIS A 592 -1.23 -25.28 8.32
CA HIS A 592 -1.22 -26.29 7.25
C HIS A 592 -2.46 -26.28 6.36
N TRP A 593 -3.56 -25.69 6.84
CA TRP A 593 -4.79 -25.53 6.08
C TRP A 593 -4.81 -24.31 5.15
N SER A 594 -3.85 -23.37 5.27
CA SER A 594 -3.75 -22.19 4.41
C SER A 594 -2.90 -22.52 3.18
N LEU A 595 -3.49 -22.50 1.98
CA LEU A 595 -2.87 -22.99 0.75
C LEU A 595 -2.37 -21.86 -0.16
N LYS A 596 -3.16 -20.81 -0.32
CA LYS A 596 -2.82 -19.62 -1.11
C LYS A 596 -3.09 -18.36 -0.29
N ARG A 597 -2.17 -17.41 -0.36
CA ARG A 597 -2.19 -16.12 0.35
C ARG A 597 -1.66 -15.03 -0.58
N VAL A 598 -2.42 -13.98 -0.82
CA VAL A 598 -2.09 -12.83 -1.68
C VAL A 598 -2.50 -11.54 -0.98
N SER A 599 -1.60 -10.55 -0.90
CA SER A 599 -1.82 -9.26 -0.25
C SER A 599 -1.67 -8.15 -1.29
N GLU A 600 -2.59 -8.12 -2.25
CA GLU A 600 -2.69 -7.15 -3.36
C GLU A 600 -4.16 -6.76 -3.51
N PHE A 601 -4.47 -5.65 -4.20
CA PHE A 601 -5.87 -5.27 -4.43
C PHE A 601 -6.56 -6.15 -5.47
N GLY A 602 -7.84 -6.44 -5.28
CA GLY A 602 -8.57 -7.29 -6.21
C GLY A 602 -9.98 -7.71 -5.79
N TYR A 603 -10.57 -8.60 -6.58
CA TYR A 603 -11.90 -9.16 -6.37
C TYR A 603 -11.99 -10.61 -6.85
N GLY A 604 -12.94 -11.36 -6.32
CA GLY A 604 -13.26 -12.71 -6.78
C GLY A 604 -14.15 -12.68 -8.02
N ARG A 605 -13.81 -13.48 -9.04
CA ARG A 605 -14.66 -13.75 -10.21
C ARG A 605 -15.09 -15.22 -10.17
N VAL A 606 -16.38 -15.47 -10.31
CA VAL A 606 -16.96 -16.81 -10.19
C VAL A 606 -17.84 -17.13 -11.38
N HIS A 607 -17.60 -18.28 -12.01
CA HIS A 607 -18.44 -18.83 -13.08
C HIS A 607 -18.91 -20.22 -12.65
N VAL A 608 -20.23 -20.44 -12.64
CA VAL A 608 -20.85 -21.66 -12.12
C VAL A 608 -21.81 -22.24 -13.15
N THR A 609 -21.81 -23.57 -13.27
CA THR A 609 -22.76 -24.38 -14.04
C THR A 609 -23.36 -25.45 -13.12
N THR A 610 -24.33 -26.27 -13.56
CA THR A 610 -24.82 -27.40 -12.73
C THR A 610 -23.79 -28.49 -12.46
N GLU A 611 -22.66 -28.51 -13.17
CA GLU A 611 -21.65 -29.58 -13.11
C GLU A 611 -20.28 -29.10 -12.63
N GLU A 612 -20.01 -27.80 -12.65
CA GLU A 612 -18.71 -27.20 -12.32
C GLU A 612 -18.87 -25.81 -11.69
N LEU A 613 -18.12 -25.56 -10.61
CA LEU A 613 -17.88 -24.23 -10.03
C LEU A 613 -16.43 -23.85 -10.28
N ASN A 614 -16.21 -22.71 -10.94
CA ASN A 614 -14.91 -22.10 -11.16
C ASN A 614 -14.79 -20.79 -10.38
N PHE A 615 -13.73 -20.66 -9.59
CA PHE A 615 -13.40 -19.46 -8.83
C PHE A 615 -11.99 -18.99 -9.21
N GLU A 616 -11.90 -17.73 -9.62
CA GLU A 616 -10.69 -17.04 -10.04
C GLU A 616 -10.50 -15.81 -9.17
N ILE A 617 -9.24 -15.46 -8.88
CA ILE A 617 -8.91 -14.23 -8.16
C ILE A 617 -8.31 -13.22 -9.13
N ILE A 618 -8.90 -12.03 -9.18
CA ILE A 618 -8.54 -10.96 -10.10
C ILE A 618 -7.69 -9.95 -9.32
N ILE A 619 -6.40 -9.88 -9.65
CA ILE A 619 -5.41 -9.04 -8.97
C ILE A 619 -5.13 -7.81 -9.84
N LEU A 620 -5.08 -6.65 -9.20
CA LEU A 620 -4.89 -5.35 -9.85
C LEU A 620 -3.58 -4.73 -9.38
N LEU A 621 -2.56 -4.76 -10.24
CA LEU A 621 -1.31 -4.05 -9.98
C LEU A 621 -1.54 -2.55 -10.17
N ILE A 622 -1.49 -1.79 -9.06
CA ILE A 622 -1.56 -0.33 -9.09
C ILE A 622 -0.20 0.22 -9.56
N VAL A 623 -0.05 0.36 -10.87
CA VAL A 623 1.14 0.94 -11.50
C VAL A 623 1.06 2.46 -11.44
N ASP A 624 1.62 3.04 -10.38
CA ASP A 624 1.74 4.50 -10.18
C ASP A 624 2.60 5.15 -11.28
N LYS A 625 1.94 5.56 -12.38
CA LYS A 625 2.56 6.33 -13.47
C LYS A 625 2.70 7.78 -13.04
N ALA A 626 3.93 8.18 -12.74
CA ALA A 626 4.29 9.58 -12.59
C ALA A 626 3.93 10.39 -13.84
N ASP A 627 3.47 11.63 -13.63
CA ASP A 627 3.07 12.63 -14.64
C ASP A 627 1.81 12.34 -15.48
N GLY A 628 0.64 12.42 -14.84
CA GLY A 628 -0.64 12.79 -15.50
C GLY A 628 -1.76 11.75 -15.42
N PHE A 629 -2.98 12.21 -15.13
CA PHE A 629 -4.19 11.38 -14.96
C PHE A 629 -4.42 10.38 -16.12
N SER A 630 -4.07 9.12 -15.90
CA SER A 630 -4.54 7.96 -16.65
C SER A 630 -4.28 6.70 -15.83
N CYS A 631 -5.32 6.15 -15.19
CA CYS A 631 -5.20 4.90 -14.45
C CYS A 631 -5.04 3.76 -15.47
N GLY A 632 -3.87 3.12 -15.48
CA GLY A 632 -3.58 2.00 -16.37
C GLY A 632 -3.47 0.72 -15.58
N THR A 633 -4.60 0.07 -15.32
CA THR A 633 -4.69 -1.21 -14.61
C THR A 633 -4.18 -2.37 -15.47
N GLU A 634 -3.10 -3.02 -15.05
CA GLU A 634 -2.73 -4.33 -15.57
C GLU A 634 -3.50 -5.38 -14.76
N ILE A 635 -4.50 -6.00 -15.41
CA ILE A 635 -5.38 -7.00 -14.81
C ILE A 635 -4.68 -8.36 -14.87
N HIS A 636 -4.37 -8.91 -13.71
CA HIS A 636 -3.81 -10.25 -13.56
C HIS A 636 -4.90 -11.23 -13.14
N THR A 637 -4.96 -12.38 -13.82
CA THR A 637 -5.92 -13.45 -13.54
C THR A 637 -5.19 -14.69 -13.04
N GLU A 638 -5.41 -15.09 -11.79
CA GLU A 638 -5.06 -16.44 -11.34
C GLU A 638 -6.34 -17.28 -11.29
N SER A 639 -6.41 -18.30 -12.16
CA SER A 639 -7.45 -19.33 -12.09
C SER A 639 -7.14 -20.28 -10.94
N GLU A 640 -7.91 -20.16 -9.86
CA GLU A 640 -7.54 -20.68 -8.54
C GLU A 640 -8.20 -22.01 -8.23
N CYS A 641 -9.48 -22.20 -8.54
CA CYS A 641 -10.27 -23.39 -8.17
C CYS A 641 -11.24 -23.83 -9.27
N SER A 642 -11.26 -25.13 -9.57
CA SER A 642 -12.29 -25.80 -10.38
C SER A 642 -12.91 -27.00 -9.64
N ALA A 643 -14.19 -27.27 -9.83
CA ALA A 643 -14.91 -28.36 -9.16
C ALA A 643 -15.57 -29.30 -10.19
N LEU A 644 -14.75 -30.11 -10.88
CA LEU A 644 -15.15 -30.88 -12.06
C LEU A 644 -16.03 -32.10 -11.78
N HIS A 645 -17.17 -32.19 -12.48
CA HIS A 645 -17.59 -33.43 -13.13
C HIS A 645 -16.82 -33.65 -14.45
N SER A 646 -16.55 -34.89 -14.83
CA SER A 646 -15.43 -35.24 -15.75
C SER A 646 -15.68 -34.94 -17.25
N GLY A 647 -14.91 -34.01 -17.85
CA GLY A 647 -15.07 -33.56 -19.26
C GLY A 647 -13.81 -33.54 -20.16
N GLY A 648 -12.76 -32.77 -19.82
CA GLY A 648 -11.39 -32.91 -20.37
C GLY A 648 -10.87 -31.95 -21.49
N VAL A 649 -9.53 -31.85 -21.54
CA VAL A 649 -8.61 -31.24 -22.55
C VAL A 649 -8.34 -29.70 -22.44
N PRO A 650 -7.08 -29.20 -22.52
CA PRO A 650 -6.68 -27.87 -21.98
C PRO A 650 -6.12 -26.84 -23.00
N SER A 651 -5.82 -25.61 -22.55
CA SER A 651 -5.06 -24.60 -23.33
C SER A 651 -4.27 -23.56 -22.51
N SER A 652 -2.94 -23.75 -22.42
CA SER A 652 -1.86 -22.74 -22.30
C SER A 652 -2.06 -21.45 -21.47
N GLY A 653 -1.39 -21.35 -20.31
CA GLY A 653 -1.24 -20.11 -19.53
C GLY A 653 0.04 -19.28 -19.81
N GLY A 654 0.27 -18.24 -19.01
CA GLY A 654 1.42 -17.33 -19.04
C GLY A 654 1.77 -16.76 -17.65
N PHE A 655 2.97 -16.20 -17.47
CA PHE A 655 3.60 -15.96 -16.15
C PHE A 655 3.66 -14.48 -15.70
N PHE A 656 3.97 -14.29 -14.41
CA PHE A 656 3.89 -13.04 -13.62
C PHE A 656 5.24 -12.29 -13.46
N SER A 657 5.25 -11.19 -12.69
CA SER A 657 6.26 -10.12 -12.74
C SER A 657 6.77 -9.61 -11.37
N GLU A 658 7.96 -10.03 -10.94
CA GLU A 658 8.64 -9.49 -9.73
C GLU A 658 9.67 -8.37 -10.06
N TRP A 659 9.23 -7.16 -10.37
CA TRP A 659 10.11 -6.07 -10.85
C TRP A 659 9.96 -4.73 -10.08
N TRP A 660 10.70 -4.50 -8.97
CA TRP A 660 11.16 -3.10 -8.69
C TRP A 660 12.40 -2.83 -7.80
N GLU A 661 12.86 -3.73 -6.90
CA GLU A 661 13.94 -3.40 -5.93
C GLU A 661 15.38 -3.25 -6.51
N LEU A 662 15.52 -2.99 -7.81
CA LEU A 662 16.82 -2.83 -8.49
C LEU A 662 17.43 -1.42 -8.37
N VAL A 663 16.62 -0.39 -8.12
CA VAL A 663 17.00 1.01 -8.38
C VAL A 663 17.90 1.62 -7.29
N LYS A 664 17.92 1.05 -6.08
CA LYS A 664 18.54 1.68 -4.89
C LYS A 664 20.07 1.52 -4.80
N THR A 665 20.71 0.70 -5.65
CA THR A 665 22.15 0.38 -5.55
C THR A 665 22.95 0.41 -6.86
N SER A 666 22.32 0.62 -8.04
CA SER A 666 22.98 0.45 -9.35
C SER A 666 23.10 1.75 -10.16
N THR A 667 24.30 2.08 -10.64
CA THR A 667 24.57 3.28 -11.48
C THR A 667 24.26 3.08 -12.98
N TRP A 668 23.69 1.92 -13.34
CA TRP A 668 23.59 1.39 -14.71
C TRP A 668 23.07 2.35 -15.79
N PHE A 669 22.03 3.15 -15.47
CA PHE A 669 21.39 4.06 -16.43
C PHE A 669 22.37 5.09 -17.04
N ARG A 670 23.40 5.51 -16.27
CA ARG A 670 24.40 6.50 -16.74
C ARG A 670 25.44 5.89 -17.67
N ASP A 671 25.91 4.68 -17.36
CA ASP A 671 26.92 4.02 -18.16
C ASP A 671 26.33 3.53 -19.50
N TYR A 672 25.02 3.22 -19.53
CA TYR A 672 24.25 3.08 -20.78
C TYR A 672 24.29 4.36 -21.63
N TRP A 673 23.94 5.53 -21.07
CA TRP A 673 23.95 6.80 -21.80
C TRP A 673 25.32 7.15 -22.40
N LEU A 674 26.40 6.92 -21.64
CA LEU A 674 27.78 7.14 -22.08
C LEU A 674 28.21 6.16 -23.18
N SER A 675 27.75 4.91 -23.14
CA SER A 675 28.05 3.90 -24.19
C SER A 675 27.50 4.28 -25.58
N GLN A 676 26.47 5.11 -25.64
CA GLN A 676 25.82 5.53 -26.90
C GLN A 676 26.47 6.77 -27.53
N HIS A 677 27.43 7.43 -26.86
CA HIS A 677 28.00 8.71 -27.29
C HIS A 677 29.54 8.75 -27.21
N PRO A 678 30.26 7.97 -28.05
CA PRO A 678 31.72 8.05 -28.14
C PRO A 678 32.17 9.29 -28.95
N GLU A 679 32.54 10.37 -28.27
CA GLU A 679 33.33 11.44 -28.91
C GLU A 679 34.82 11.04 -29.02
N GLY A 680 35.49 11.56 -30.06
CA GLY A 680 36.76 11.02 -30.56
C GLY A 680 38.03 11.42 -29.80
N SER A 681 39.13 10.76 -30.15
CA SER A 681 40.46 10.94 -29.55
C SER A 681 41.20 12.20 -30.01
N PHE A 682 41.86 12.89 -29.07
CA PHE A 682 43.30 13.20 -29.16
C PHE A 682 43.95 13.51 -27.80
N ASP A 683 45.26 13.81 -27.78
CA ASP A 683 46.04 14.21 -26.59
C ASP A 683 45.86 15.70 -26.22
N GLY A 684 46.40 16.28 -25.14
CA GLY A 684 47.34 15.80 -24.11
C GLY A 684 47.92 16.98 -23.29
N SER A 685 48.83 16.71 -22.33
CA SER A 685 49.49 17.68 -21.40
C SER A 685 48.53 18.36 -20.36
N VAL A 686 48.73 18.23 -19.03
CA VAL A 686 49.74 18.79 -18.06
C VAL A 686 49.38 20.19 -17.52
N GLY A 687 49.40 20.34 -16.20
CA GLY A 687 49.20 21.58 -15.43
C GLY A 687 48.85 21.26 -13.96
N ASP A 688 49.70 21.67 -13.02
CA ASP A 688 49.64 21.32 -11.58
C ASP A 688 49.20 22.52 -10.68
N ASP A 689 49.62 22.52 -9.40
CA ASP A 689 49.44 23.51 -8.30
C ASP A 689 48.10 23.35 -7.50
N ASP A 690 48.04 22.92 -6.22
CA ASP A 690 48.62 23.37 -4.91
C ASP A 690 47.94 24.67 -4.37
N ASP A 691 47.65 24.94 -3.08
CA ASP A 691 48.02 24.48 -1.70
C ASP A 691 46.93 25.02 -0.69
N ASP A 692 46.66 24.64 0.58
CA ASP A 692 46.71 23.41 1.43
C ASP A 692 46.04 23.78 2.83
N VAL A 693 46.68 23.53 3.98
CA VAL A 693 46.52 24.10 5.36
C VAL A 693 45.37 23.63 6.31
N VAL A 694 45.75 22.64 7.15
CA VAL A 694 45.67 22.43 8.65
C VAL A 694 44.79 23.32 9.56
N ASP A 695 44.20 22.87 10.69
CA ASP A 695 43.98 21.52 11.33
C ASP A 695 42.51 21.39 11.88
N LEU A 696 42.08 21.37 13.16
CA LEU A 696 42.67 21.36 14.54
C LEU A 696 41.78 20.53 15.52
N LEU A 697 42.18 20.39 16.78
CA LEU A 697 41.49 19.73 17.93
C LEU A 697 41.77 20.55 19.24
N PRO A 698 41.34 20.21 20.50
CA PRO A 698 40.70 18.98 21.04
C PRO A 698 39.52 19.30 22.04
N GLU A 699 39.02 18.49 23.00
CA GLU A 699 39.13 17.07 23.43
C GLU A 699 37.87 16.62 24.25
N LYS A 700 37.83 15.32 24.64
CA LYS A 700 37.23 14.68 25.85
C LYS A 700 35.93 15.20 26.52
N LEU A 701 35.02 14.24 26.76
CA LEU A 701 34.79 13.68 28.12
C LEU A 701 34.35 12.19 28.02
N ASP A 702 34.31 11.47 29.15
CA ASP A 702 34.19 9.99 29.23
C ASP A 702 33.47 9.53 30.54
N VAL A 703 32.60 8.52 30.42
CA VAL A 703 31.91 7.63 31.41
C VAL A 703 30.86 6.80 30.62
N GLY A 704 30.47 5.56 30.93
CA GLY A 704 30.84 4.55 31.93
C GLY A 704 29.99 3.27 31.69
N PHE A 705 30.40 2.08 32.15
CA PHE A 705 29.86 0.77 31.74
C PHE A 705 28.96 0.05 32.79
N ASP A 706 28.46 -1.14 32.38
CA ASP A 706 28.04 -2.35 33.14
C ASP A 706 26.55 -2.73 32.94
N GLU A 707 26.21 -3.77 32.15
CA GLU A 707 26.08 -5.23 32.42
C GLU A 707 24.68 -5.63 33.02
N GLU A 708 24.05 -6.77 32.71
CA GLU A 708 24.45 -8.17 32.99
C GLU A 708 23.89 -9.24 31.98
N TYR A 709 24.17 -10.53 32.22
CA TYR A 709 23.99 -11.71 31.32
C TYR A 709 23.22 -12.88 32.00
N ALA A 710 23.00 -14.08 31.42
CA ALA A 710 22.35 -14.52 30.16
C ALA A 710 22.46 -16.09 30.05
N ASN A 711 21.39 -16.84 29.70
CA ASN A 711 21.40 -18.32 29.52
C ASN A 711 20.04 -18.84 28.95
N LEU A 712 19.84 -20.08 28.45
CA LEU A 712 20.63 -21.34 28.47
C LEU A 712 20.24 -22.24 27.26
N GLU A 713 21.16 -23.06 26.71
CA GLU A 713 20.89 -24.03 25.63
C GLU A 713 21.78 -25.30 25.79
N ALA A 714 21.27 -26.53 25.57
CA ALA A 714 22.05 -27.79 25.57
C ALA A 714 21.24 -29.03 25.06
N GLN A 715 21.98 -30.11 24.66
CA GLN A 715 21.54 -31.49 24.30
C GLN A 715 20.91 -31.67 22.89
N PHE A 716 21.24 -32.69 22.06
CA PHE A 716 22.24 -33.79 22.07
C PHE A 716 22.46 -34.31 20.60
N GLU A 717 23.53 -35.05 20.30
CA GLU A 717 23.81 -35.73 18.99
C GLU A 717 24.24 -37.21 19.18
N GLU A 718 24.05 -38.11 18.18
CA GLU A 718 25.09 -39.04 17.65
C GLU A 718 24.66 -40.04 16.51
N LEU A 719 25.63 -40.38 15.65
CA LEU A 719 25.86 -41.65 14.88
C LEU A 719 25.21 -41.96 13.50
N ILE A 720 25.95 -42.77 12.69
CA ILE A 720 26.06 -42.78 11.20
C ILE A 720 26.25 -44.22 10.62
N VAL A 721 26.06 -44.47 9.28
CA VAL A 721 26.89 -45.31 8.33
C VAL A 721 26.16 -46.24 7.30
N TRP A 722 26.20 -45.85 5.99
CA TRP A 722 26.44 -46.60 4.71
C TRP A 722 25.44 -47.74 4.26
N ASN A 723 25.32 -48.17 2.98
CA ASN A 723 26.25 -48.26 1.82
C ASN A 723 25.55 -48.17 0.41
N GLU A 724 26.30 -48.11 -0.70
CA GLU A 724 25.85 -47.76 -2.09
C GLU A 724 25.86 -48.90 -3.15
N GLU A 725 25.17 -48.72 -4.31
CA GLU A 725 25.56 -49.19 -5.67
C GLU A 725 24.82 -48.43 -6.84
N GLU A 726 25.26 -48.58 -8.10
CA GLU A 726 25.03 -47.68 -9.29
C GLU A 726 23.67 -47.85 -10.06
N LYS A 727 23.25 -47.16 -11.17
CA LYS A 727 23.95 -46.56 -12.37
C LYS A 727 23.02 -45.76 -13.35
N GLU A 728 23.61 -44.92 -14.24
CA GLU A 728 23.24 -44.46 -15.65
C GLU A 728 21.75 -44.29 -16.13
N GLU A 729 21.28 -43.38 -17.01
CA GLU A 729 21.71 -42.21 -17.86
C GLU A 729 20.40 -41.41 -18.27
N GLN A 730 20.20 -40.37 -19.14
CA GLN A 730 20.88 -39.50 -20.15
C GLN A 730 20.06 -38.14 -20.30
N GLN A 731 20.10 -37.39 -21.43
CA GLN A 731 19.39 -36.11 -21.68
C GLN A 731 19.05 -35.83 -23.17
N ARG A 732 18.03 -34.97 -23.46
CA ARG A 732 17.94 -34.07 -24.65
C ARG A 732 16.85 -32.95 -24.51
N PRO A 733 16.94 -31.80 -25.24
CA PRO A 733 16.15 -30.58 -24.96
C PRO A 733 15.08 -30.20 -26.01
N LEU A 734 14.30 -29.15 -25.73
CA LEU A 734 13.37 -28.48 -26.67
C LEU A 734 13.44 -26.93 -26.59
N ASN A 735 12.85 -26.24 -27.57
CA ASN A 735 13.17 -24.85 -27.94
C ASN A 735 12.18 -23.78 -27.41
N GLY A 736 12.68 -22.55 -27.20
CA GLY A 736 11.87 -21.34 -26.95
C GLY A 736 11.46 -20.57 -28.21
N VAL A 737 10.50 -19.66 -28.06
CA VAL A 737 9.94 -18.80 -29.14
C VAL A 737 10.46 -17.36 -29.01
N LYS A 738 10.53 -16.63 -30.13
CA LYS A 738 11.14 -15.30 -30.26
C LYS A 738 10.17 -14.28 -30.88
N MET A 739 10.01 -13.11 -30.25
CA MET A 739 9.23 -11.98 -30.80
C MET A 739 10.12 -10.86 -31.36
N ASP A 740 9.58 -10.05 -32.28
CA ASP A 740 10.29 -8.95 -32.97
C ASP A 740 9.93 -7.58 -32.38
N VAL A 741 10.94 -6.83 -31.97
CA VAL A 741 10.85 -5.54 -31.27
C VAL A 741 10.33 -4.40 -32.18
N LYS A 742 10.28 -4.59 -33.51
CA LYS A 742 9.87 -3.53 -34.46
C LYS A 742 8.46 -2.97 -34.30
N LEU A 743 7.55 -3.66 -33.62
CA LEU A 743 6.18 -3.19 -33.40
C LEU A 743 6.05 -2.12 -32.31
N VAL A 744 6.97 -2.05 -31.36
CA VAL A 744 6.89 -1.12 -30.20
C VAL A 744 7.28 0.32 -30.58
N LEU A 745 8.06 0.52 -31.64
CA LEU A 745 8.65 1.81 -32.00
C LEU A 745 7.74 2.74 -32.85
N LYS A 746 6.42 2.49 -32.91
CA LYS A 746 5.51 3.22 -33.81
C LYS A 746 4.58 4.24 -33.12
N GLU A 747 4.28 4.07 -31.84
CA GLU A 747 3.29 4.89 -31.11
C GLU A 747 3.81 6.25 -30.59
N LEU A 748 5.14 6.47 -30.55
CA LEU A 748 5.72 7.73 -30.06
C LEU A 748 5.82 8.79 -31.18
N SER A 749 4.67 9.28 -31.64
CA SER A 749 4.55 10.28 -32.73
C SER A 749 3.93 11.61 -32.26
N ILE A 750 4.74 12.51 -31.69
CA ILE A 750 4.31 13.86 -31.24
C ILE A 750 4.44 14.90 -32.39
N PRO A 751 3.53 15.90 -32.53
CA PRO A 751 3.44 16.73 -33.74
C PRO A 751 4.59 17.73 -33.97
N LYS A 752 4.76 18.17 -35.23
CA LYS A 752 5.79 19.14 -35.64
C LYS A 752 5.26 20.57 -35.82
N SER A 753 5.67 21.48 -34.93
CA SER A 753 5.81 22.93 -35.18
C SER A 753 6.83 23.51 -34.17
N GLY A 754 7.57 24.59 -34.45
CA GLY A 754 7.78 25.30 -35.71
C GLY A 754 8.85 26.42 -35.62
N LYS A 755 10.06 26.16 -36.14
CA LYS A 755 11.24 27.05 -36.31
C LYS A 755 12.00 27.56 -35.06
N GLU A 756 13.34 27.51 -35.21
CA GLU A 756 14.41 28.22 -34.46
C GLU A 756 14.51 27.94 -32.93
N ARG A 757 15.70 27.93 -32.31
CA ARG A 757 17.07 28.23 -32.75
C ARG A 757 18.08 27.29 -32.06
N SER A 758 19.26 27.07 -32.64
CA SER A 758 20.26 26.16 -32.06
C SER A 758 21.02 26.76 -30.86
N VAL A 759 21.06 26.01 -29.75
CA VAL A 759 21.97 26.25 -28.62
C VAL A 759 22.63 24.92 -28.26
N LYS A 760 23.97 24.87 -28.29
CA LYS A 760 24.73 23.71 -27.80
C LYS A 760 24.67 23.69 -26.27
N SER A 761 24.39 22.53 -25.68
CA SER A 761 24.67 22.28 -24.25
C SER A 761 25.30 20.89 -24.09
N PRO A 762 26.48 20.77 -23.45
CA PRO A 762 27.10 19.49 -23.19
C PRO A 762 26.46 18.81 -21.98
N ALA A 763 26.35 17.47 -22.02
CA ALA A 763 25.82 16.69 -20.91
C ALA A 763 26.75 16.77 -19.69
N LYS A 764 26.31 17.43 -18.61
CA LYS A 764 27.07 17.47 -17.35
C LYS A 764 27.01 16.10 -16.67
N LEU A 765 28.18 15.56 -16.32
CA LEU A 765 28.28 14.30 -15.56
C LEU A 765 27.57 14.42 -14.20
N GLY A 766 26.95 13.32 -13.76
CA GLY A 766 26.25 13.23 -12.49
C GLY A 766 27.17 13.32 -11.27
N LYS A 767 27.50 14.55 -10.86
CA LYS A 767 28.16 14.89 -9.58
C LYS A 767 27.20 14.88 -8.39
N ASP A 768 25.91 15.00 -8.67
CA ASP A 768 24.88 15.29 -7.68
C ASP A 768 24.13 14.01 -7.25
N ILE A 769 23.94 13.87 -5.94
CA ILE A 769 23.09 12.85 -5.32
C ILE A 769 21.69 13.42 -5.24
N ILE A 770 20.72 12.68 -5.76
CA ILE A 770 19.31 13.04 -5.71
C ILE A 770 18.65 12.17 -4.63
N VAL A 771 18.01 12.81 -3.66
CA VAL A 771 17.29 12.15 -2.57
C VAL A 771 15.80 12.23 -2.86
N TRP A 772 15.13 11.09 -2.78
CA TRP A 772 13.69 10.97 -2.98
C TRP A 772 13.04 10.59 -1.65
N GLN A 773 11.86 11.12 -1.38
CA GLN A 773 11.06 10.76 -0.20
C GLN A 773 10.28 9.47 -0.49
N GLN A 774 9.93 8.71 0.54
CA GLN A 774 8.99 7.59 0.43
C GLN A 774 7.68 7.97 1.14
N PRO A 775 6.52 7.46 0.68
CA PRO A 775 6.35 6.47 -0.41
C PRO A 775 6.41 7.09 -1.82
N ASP A 776 6.03 8.35 -1.98
CA ASP A 776 5.68 9.01 -3.25
C ASP A 776 6.82 9.29 -4.25
N LEU A 777 8.06 8.86 -3.93
CA LEU A 777 9.29 9.13 -4.70
C LEU A 777 9.49 10.60 -5.09
N ARG A 778 8.90 11.57 -4.35
CA ARG A 778 9.08 13.00 -4.64
C ARG A 778 10.51 13.45 -4.34
N LEU A 779 10.99 14.44 -5.10
CA LEU A 779 12.32 15.02 -4.93
C LEU A 779 12.44 15.72 -3.57
N PHE A 780 13.02 15.03 -2.58
CA PHE A 780 13.22 15.51 -1.22
C PHE A 780 14.30 16.59 -1.17
N THR A 781 15.49 16.29 -1.70
CA THR A 781 16.59 17.26 -1.84
C THR A 781 17.66 16.75 -2.81
N LYS A 782 18.63 17.61 -3.11
CA LYS A 782 19.73 17.34 -4.03
C LYS A 782 21.03 17.87 -3.43
N PHE A 783 22.04 17.01 -3.25
CA PHE A 783 23.32 17.39 -2.65
C PHE A 783 24.50 16.75 -3.38
N GLY A 784 25.62 17.47 -3.49
CA GLY A 784 26.79 16.99 -4.23
C GLY A 784 27.92 18.01 -4.21
N GLN A 785 29.16 17.52 -4.27
CA GLN A 785 30.38 18.34 -4.29
C GLN A 785 31.54 17.46 -4.78
N GLY A 786 32.47 18.02 -5.55
CA GLY A 786 33.64 17.32 -6.09
C GLY A 786 33.77 17.35 -7.61
N ASP A 787 34.81 16.71 -8.13
CA ASP A 787 35.17 16.67 -9.55
C ASP A 787 35.22 15.22 -10.08
N GLY A 788 34.19 14.46 -9.71
CA GLY A 788 33.93 13.14 -10.23
C GLY A 788 32.45 12.80 -10.12
N SER A 789 32.04 11.69 -10.73
CA SER A 789 30.72 11.14 -10.46
C SER A 789 30.72 10.29 -9.20
N VAL A 790 29.57 10.24 -8.51
CA VAL A 790 29.32 9.23 -7.48
C VAL A 790 29.32 7.83 -8.12
N LYS A 791 29.90 6.86 -7.41
CA LYS A 791 29.99 5.45 -7.82
C LYS A 791 29.33 4.49 -6.83
N ALA A 792 29.41 4.76 -5.53
CA ALA A 792 28.71 4.02 -4.49
C ALA A 792 28.34 4.93 -3.30
N LEU A 793 27.37 4.50 -2.48
CA LEU A 793 26.98 5.17 -1.24
C LEU A 793 26.63 4.18 -0.14
N VAL A 794 26.87 4.55 1.12
CA VAL A 794 26.45 3.81 2.32
C VAL A 794 26.03 4.78 3.42
N THR A 795 25.14 4.35 4.32
CA THR A 795 24.61 5.17 5.42
C THR A 795 25.00 4.57 6.77
N VAL A 796 25.30 5.42 7.76
CA VAL A 796 25.60 5.00 9.14
C VAL A 796 25.07 6.04 10.12
N GLY A 797 24.01 5.71 10.86
CA GLY A 797 23.37 6.63 11.81
C GLY A 797 22.85 7.89 11.11
N ASN A 798 23.39 9.07 11.46
CA ASN A 798 23.09 10.35 10.80
C ASN A 798 24.13 10.78 9.75
N LYS A 799 25.05 9.89 9.36
CA LYS A 799 26.06 10.13 8.31
C LYS A 799 25.73 9.37 7.03
N VAL A 800 26.00 9.97 5.89
CA VAL A 800 26.06 9.32 4.57
C VAL A 800 27.48 9.40 4.04
N PHE A 801 27.99 8.32 3.47
CA PHE A 801 29.32 8.24 2.88
C PHE A 801 29.16 7.94 1.39
N THR A 802 29.73 8.78 0.52
CA THR A 802 29.67 8.56 -0.93
C THR A 802 31.06 8.44 -1.54
N ALA A 803 31.28 7.41 -2.35
CA ALA A 803 32.50 7.15 -3.09
C ALA A 803 32.42 7.79 -4.48
N HIS A 804 33.55 8.35 -4.93
CA HIS A 804 33.62 9.15 -6.15
C HIS A 804 34.72 8.68 -7.09
N GLN A 805 34.54 9.01 -8.36
CA GLN A 805 35.52 8.81 -9.42
C GLN A 805 36.82 9.61 -9.20
N ASP A 806 36.78 10.70 -8.41
CA ASP A 806 37.95 11.52 -8.04
C ASP A 806 38.79 10.93 -6.90
N SER A 807 38.66 9.63 -6.63
CA SER A 807 39.41 8.87 -5.61
C SER A 807 39.14 9.29 -4.15
N ARG A 808 38.09 10.06 -3.87
CA ARG A 808 37.70 10.51 -2.51
C ARG A 808 36.41 9.85 -2.03
N ILE A 809 36.28 9.70 -0.71
CA ILE A 809 35.01 9.36 -0.04
C ILE A 809 34.50 10.61 0.68
N ARG A 810 33.28 11.07 0.41
CA ARG A 810 32.71 12.28 1.02
C ARG A 810 31.75 11.93 2.15
N VAL A 811 31.94 12.56 3.30
CA VAL A 811 31.19 12.30 4.55
C VAL A 811 30.19 13.42 4.76
N TRP A 812 28.90 13.09 4.69
CA TRP A 812 27.79 14.02 4.82
C TRP A 812 27.06 13.78 6.13
N LYS A 813 26.63 14.84 6.82
CA LYS A 813 25.78 14.75 8.02
C LYS A 813 24.39 15.30 7.73
N VAL A 814 23.38 14.53 8.11
CA VAL A 814 21.97 14.94 8.07
C VAL A 814 21.68 15.80 9.30
N SER A 815 21.18 17.02 9.08
CA SER A 815 20.67 17.86 10.17
C SER A 815 19.27 17.40 10.58
N ARG A 816 19.02 17.27 11.89
CA ARG A 816 17.67 16.98 12.44
C ARG A 816 16.96 18.22 13.00
N SER A 817 17.68 19.31 13.26
CA SER A 817 17.12 20.58 13.76
C SER A 817 16.80 21.59 12.65
N SER A 818 17.02 21.18 11.39
CA SER A 818 16.71 21.92 10.18
C SER A 818 16.56 20.89 9.08
N GLU A 819 15.34 20.61 8.67
CA GLU A 819 15.08 19.68 7.58
C GLU A 819 15.78 20.14 6.28
N ASN A 820 15.93 19.22 5.33
CA ASN A 820 16.36 19.50 3.95
C ASN A 820 17.84 19.87 3.72
N VAL A 821 18.74 19.78 4.72
CA VAL A 821 20.18 20.08 4.53
C VAL A 821 21.11 18.92 4.87
N PHE A 822 21.73 18.34 3.84
CA PHE A 822 22.93 17.49 3.93
C PHE A 822 24.17 18.38 3.90
N ARG A 823 24.96 18.39 4.97
CA ARG A 823 26.22 19.17 5.03
C ARG A 823 27.41 18.24 4.84
N LEU A 824 28.36 18.60 3.97
CA LEU A 824 29.66 17.94 3.95
C LEU A 824 30.35 18.22 5.30
N VAL A 825 30.85 17.16 5.94
CA VAL A 825 31.63 17.21 7.18
C VAL A 825 33.10 17.05 6.89
N ASP A 826 33.45 16.11 6.01
CA ASP A 826 34.83 15.70 5.73
C ASP A 826 34.92 14.99 4.37
N ALA A 827 36.13 14.83 3.85
CA ALA A 827 36.43 14.03 2.66
C ALA A 827 37.68 13.17 2.89
N LEU A 828 37.56 11.86 2.76
CA LEU A 828 38.59 10.90 3.12
C LEU A 828 39.60 10.68 1.97
N PRO A 829 40.93 10.60 2.26
CA PRO A 829 41.54 10.85 3.56
C PRO A 829 41.40 12.30 4.01
N THR A 830 41.13 12.50 5.30
CA THR A 830 40.94 13.81 5.92
C THR A 830 42.17 14.70 5.68
N THR A 831 42.00 16.03 5.67
CA THR A 831 43.14 16.97 5.55
C THR A 831 44.19 16.67 6.62
N LYS A 832 43.76 16.40 7.85
CA LYS A 832 44.62 16.00 8.97
C LYS A 832 45.39 14.70 8.74
N ASP A 833 44.76 13.66 8.18
CA ASP A 833 45.44 12.41 7.81
C ASP A 833 46.48 12.62 6.71
N TYR A 834 46.18 13.49 5.73
CA TYR A 834 47.09 13.87 4.66
C TYR A 834 48.32 14.59 5.24
N LEU A 835 48.12 15.67 5.99
CA LEU A 835 49.15 16.51 6.58
C LEU A 835 50.05 15.74 7.56
N GLY A 836 49.46 14.88 8.39
CA GLY A 836 50.19 14.01 9.30
C GLY A 836 51.02 12.91 8.63
N LYS A 837 50.84 12.66 7.32
CA LYS A 837 51.53 11.59 6.57
C LYS A 837 52.39 12.12 5.40
N PHE A 838 52.08 13.28 4.83
CA PHE A 838 52.79 13.92 3.70
C PHE A 838 54.29 14.13 3.98
N LEU A 839 54.66 14.56 5.19
CA LEU A 839 56.06 14.88 5.53
C LEU A 839 57.03 13.67 5.59
N LYS A 840 56.56 12.43 5.42
CA LYS A 840 57.42 11.22 5.51
C LYS A 840 57.45 10.49 4.17
N GLN A 841 58.63 10.48 3.53
CA GLN A 841 58.84 9.87 2.21
C GLN A 841 58.42 8.38 2.15
N ASN A 842 58.53 7.65 3.27
CA ASN A 842 58.11 6.25 3.39
C ASN A 842 56.58 6.03 3.36
N ASN A 843 55.76 7.08 3.50
CA ASN A 843 54.30 6.96 3.35
C ASN A 843 53.84 6.96 1.89
N TYR A 844 54.72 7.26 0.93
CA TYR A 844 54.39 7.34 -0.49
C TYR A 844 54.53 5.99 -1.18
N VAL A 845 53.45 5.54 -1.79
CA VAL A 845 53.42 4.37 -2.67
C VAL A 845 53.52 4.87 -4.12
N GLN A 846 54.34 4.21 -4.94
CA GLN A 846 54.41 4.50 -6.37
C GLN A 846 53.21 3.87 -7.08
N THR A 847 52.40 4.70 -7.73
CA THR A 847 51.12 4.28 -8.34
C THR A 847 51.21 4.16 -9.85
N ARG A 848 52.01 5.01 -10.50
CA ARG A 848 52.33 4.97 -11.94
C ARG A 848 53.81 5.31 -12.13
N ARG A 849 54.35 5.17 -13.35
CA ARG A 849 55.80 5.29 -13.64
C ARG A 849 56.43 6.60 -13.11
N HIS A 850 55.67 7.69 -13.04
CA HIS A 850 56.11 8.99 -12.53
C HIS A 850 55.21 9.61 -11.44
N HIS A 851 54.19 8.90 -10.94
CA HIS A 851 53.34 9.37 -9.83
C HIS A 851 53.52 8.54 -8.56
N LYS A 852 53.50 9.24 -7.42
CA LYS A 852 53.40 8.69 -6.08
C LYS A 852 52.22 9.33 -5.36
N LYS A 853 51.54 8.58 -4.50
CA LYS A 853 50.48 9.05 -3.59
C LYS A 853 50.71 8.50 -2.20
N LEU A 854 50.08 9.07 -1.18
CA LEU A 854 50.12 8.49 0.17
C LEU A 854 49.35 7.16 0.21
N TRP A 855 49.81 6.18 0.98
CA TRP A 855 49.16 4.85 1.08
C TRP A 855 47.68 4.91 1.53
N ILE A 856 47.30 5.99 2.22
CA ILE A 856 45.93 6.29 2.64
C ILE A 856 45.01 6.70 1.47
N GLU A 857 45.54 7.30 0.41
CA GLU A 857 44.75 7.73 -0.74
C GLU A 857 44.46 6.57 -1.68
N HIS A 858 43.30 6.64 -2.35
CA HIS A 858 43.11 5.87 -3.56
C HIS A 858 43.79 6.56 -4.75
N ALA A 859 44.33 5.73 -5.65
CA ALA A 859 45.04 6.18 -6.86
C ALA A 859 44.16 6.18 -8.12
N ASP A 860 42.95 5.63 -8.03
CA ASP A 860 41.97 5.54 -9.10
C ASP A 860 40.54 5.47 -8.52
N SER A 861 39.52 5.48 -9.39
CA SER A 861 38.10 5.53 -9.02
C SER A 861 37.72 4.54 -7.91
N ILE A 862 37.10 5.03 -6.84
CA ILE A 862 36.50 4.17 -5.81
C ILE A 862 35.19 3.63 -6.38
N SER A 863 35.11 2.32 -6.58
CA SER A 863 33.99 1.65 -7.26
C SER A 863 32.88 1.25 -6.31
N CYS A 864 33.23 0.84 -5.09
CA CYS A 864 32.32 0.21 -4.15
C CYS A 864 32.64 0.57 -2.69
N LEU A 865 31.60 0.56 -1.85
CA LEU A 865 31.65 0.80 -0.41
C LEU A 865 30.83 -0.27 0.32
N THR A 866 31.27 -0.70 1.50
CA THR A 866 30.45 -1.49 2.43
C THR A 866 30.80 -1.15 3.89
N VAL A 867 29.93 -1.52 4.83
CA VAL A 867 30.03 -1.18 6.26
C VAL A 867 29.92 -2.43 7.11
N SER A 868 30.80 -2.61 8.10
CA SER A 868 30.61 -3.61 9.14
C SER A 868 31.42 -3.29 10.40
N SER A 869 30.86 -3.61 11.57
CA SER A 869 31.58 -3.66 12.85
C SER A 869 32.36 -2.38 13.21
N GLY A 870 31.80 -1.20 12.91
CA GLY A 870 32.45 0.10 13.18
C GLY A 870 33.44 0.59 12.12
N PHE A 871 33.58 -0.14 11.01
CA PHE A 871 34.46 0.20 9.88
C PHE A 871 33.69 0.39 8.57
N ILE A 872 34.21 1.29 7.72
CA ILE A 872 33.87 1.38 6.29
C ILE A 872 35.00 0.71 5.52
N TYR A 873 34.64 -0.01 4.46
CA TYR A 873 35.55 -0.64 3.53
C TYR A 873 35.35 -0.03 2.14
N SER A 874 36.44 0.38 1.48
CA SER A 874 36.39 0.96 0.13
C SER A 874 37.27 0.18 -0.84
N GLY A 875 36.70 -0.13 -2.01
CA GLY A 875 37.37 -0.82 -3.10
C GLY A 875 37.55 0.12 -4.28
N SER A 876 38.70 0.04 -4.94
CA SER A 876 39.06 0.92 -6.06
C SER A 876 39.64 0.15 -7.23
N TRP A 877 39.59 0.78 -8.39
CA TRP A 877 40.31 0.37 -9.59
C TRP A 877 41.84 0.44 -9.42
N ASP A 878 42.35 1.08 -8.36
CA ASP A 878 43.75 1.00 -7.92
C ASP A 878 44.16 -0.34 -7.30
N LYS A 879 43.23 -1.32 -7.27
CA LYS A 879 43.45 -2.71 -6.85
C LYS A 879 43.61 -2.86 -5.32
N THR A 880 43.41 -1.78 -4.55
CA THR A 880 43.47 -1.78 -3.09
C THR A 880 42.09 -1.77 -2.42
N LEU A 881 42.03 -2.45 -1.28
CA LEU A 881 40.95 -2.39 -0.31
C LEU A 881 41.44 -1.57 0.89
N LYS A 882 40.74 -0.49 1.24
CA LYS A 882 41.07 0.32 2.43
C LYS A 882 40.03 0.20 3.52
N VAL A 883 40.50 0.28 4.76
CA VAL A 883 39.70 0.19 5.98
C VAL A 883 39.73 1.53 6.71
N TRP A 884 38.54 2.10 6.95
CA TRP A 884 38.35 3.39 7.60
C TRP A 884 37.56 3.23 8.88
N GLN A 885 38.00 3.84 9.97
CA GLN A 885 37.31 3.78 11.25
C GLN A 885 36.21 4.84 11.33
N ILE A 886 34.96 4.46 11.64
CA ILE A 886 33.80 5.37 11.56
C ILE A 886 33.81 6.45 12.65
N SER A 887 34.44 6.18 13.80
CA SER A 887 34.47 7.08 14.96
C SER A 887 35.30 8.34 14.73
N ASP A 888 36.48 8.21 14.10
CA ASP A 888 37.46 9.29 13.91
C ASP A 888 37.92 9.45 12.45
N LEU A 889 37.26 8.75 11.52
CA LEU A 889 37.43 8.82 10.05
C LEU A 889 38.80 8.41 9.50
N LYS A 890 39.73 7.93 10.34
CA LYS A 890 41.08 7.58 9.91
C LYS A 890 41.13 6.35 9.01
N CYS A 891 42.01 6.38 8.01
CA CYS A 891 42.46 5.18 7.31
C CYS A 891 43.42 4.39 8.20
N LEU A 892 43.00 3.17 8.59
CA LEU A 892 43.79 2.26 9.42
C LEU A 892 44.68 1.35 8.57
N GLU A 893 44.12 0.80 7.49
CA GLU A 893 44.73 -0.28 6.70
C GLU A 893 44.53 0.00 5.21
N SER A 894 45.56 -0.22 4.39
CA SER A 894 45.48 -0.22 2.92
C SER A 894 46.06 -1.52 2.38
N ILE A 895 45.19 -2.41 1.96
CA ILE A 895 45.49 -3.79 1.58
C ILE A 895 45.57 -3.85 0.06
N LYS A 896 46.70 -4.30 -0.52
CA LYS A 896 46.73 -4.67 -1.96
C LYS A 896 45.97 -5.99 -2.12
N ALA A 897 44.65 -5.90 -2.27
CA ALA A 897 43.76 -7.05 -2.23
C ALA A 897 43.79 -7.86 -3.54
N HIS A 898 43.83 -7.17 -4.68
CA HIS A 898 43.72 -7.80 -5.99
C HIS A 898 44.85 -7.43 -6.95
N ASP A 899 44.97 -8.21 -8.01
CA ASP A 899 45.91 -7.96 -9.10
C ASP A 899 45.24 -7.23 -10.27
N ASP A 900 43.92 -7.02 -10.20
CA ASP A 900 43.19 -6.07 -11.03
C ASP A 900 42.06 -5.32 -10.30
N ALA A 901 41.40 -4.40 -11.00
CA ALA A 901 40.41 -3.47 -10.47
C ALA A 901 39.34 -4.14 -9.60
N ILE A 902 39.08 -3.62 -8.40
CA ILE A 902 37.98 -4.08 -7.53
C ILE A 902 36.69 -3.41 -8.02
N ASN A 903 35.61 -4.18 -8.16
CA ASN A 903 34.31 -3.69 -8.66
C ASN A 903 33.18 -3.82 -7.63
N GLY A 904 33.23 -4.84 -6.76
CA GLY A 904 32.20 -5.09 -5.75
C GLY A 904 32.78 -5.35 -4.36
N LEU A 905 32.03 -4.95 -3.33
CA LEU A 905 32.35 -5.18 -1.92
C LEU A 905 31.08 -5.48 -1.15
N VAL A 906 31.14 -6.47 -0.27
CA VAL A 906 30.08 -6.81 0.69
C VAL A 906 30.71 -7.32 1.99
N ALA A 907 30.09 -7.04 3.13
CA ALA A 907 30.57 -7.50 4.43
C ALA A 907 29.46 -8.25 5.19
N CYS A 908 29.75 -9.45 5.69
CA CYS A 908 28.82 -10.28 6.44
C CYS A 908 29.56 -11.01 7.57
N LYS A 909 29.01 -10.97 8.79
CA LYS A 909 29.52 -11.66 10.00
C LYS A 909 31.05 -11.55 10.19
N GLY A 910 31.58 -10.32 10.13
CA GLY A 910 32.99 -10.02 10.35
C GLY A 910 33.95 -10.37 9.20
N ILE A 911 33.44 -10.86 8.06
CA ILE A 911 34.20 -11.12 6.84
C ILE A 911 33.79 -10.13 5.74
N VAL A 912 34.78 -9.59 5.03
CA VAL A 912 34.60 -8.70 3.87
C VAL A 912 34.99 -9.45 2.60
N TYR A 913 34.11 -9.46 1.60
CA TYR A 913 34.34 -10.11 0.32
C TYR A 913 34.53 -9.05 -0.76
N SER A 914 35.69 -9.05 -1.42
CA SER A 914 36.03 -8.13 -2.52
C SER A 914 36.01 -8.86 -3.86
N ALA A 915 35.26 -8.34 -4.83
CA ALA A 915 35.16 -8.84 -6.20
C ALA A 915 36.01 -8.00 -7.16
N SER A 916 36.75 -8.65 -8.06
CA SER A 916 37.70 -7.99 -8.95
C SER A 916 37.64 -8.51 -10.38
N ALA A 917 38.16 -7.67 -11.28
CA ALA A 917 38.52 -8.06 -12.63
C ALA A 917 39.63 -9.14 -12.71
N ASP A 918 40.36 -9.43 -11.63
CA ASP A 918 41.37 -10.52 -11.59
C ASP A 918 40.80 -11.95 -11.59
N GLY A 919 39.47 -12.09 -11.81
CA GLY A 919 38.76 -13.37 -11.87
C GLY A 919 38.52 -14.03 -10.51
N LYS A 920 38.70 -13.27 -9.41
CA LYS A 920 38.62 -13.78 -8.05
C LYS A 920 37.72 -12.90 -7.18
N ILE A 921 37.04 -13.54 -6.24
CA ILE A 921 36.49 -12.88 -5.05
C ILE A 921 37.34 -13.29 -3.85
N LYS A 922 37.86 -12.34 -3.09
CA LYS A 922 38.74 -12.61 -1.93
C LYS A 922 38.03 -12.27 -0.63
N ALA A 923 38.11 -13.19 0.34
CA ALA A 923 37.48 -13.06 1.64
C ALA A 923 38.51 -12.63 2.69
N TRP A 924 38.27 -11.51 3.37
CA TRP A 924 39.17 -10.88 4.33
C TRP A 924 38.53 -10.89 5.72
N GLY A 925 39.28 -11.28 6.75
CA GLY A 925 38.78 -11.36 8.13
C GLY A 925 39.80 -10.83 9.13
N LYS A 926 39.30 -10.27 10.22
CA LYS A 926 40.10 -9.64 11.29
C LYS A 926 40.08 -10.49 12.55
N GLU A 927 41.26 -10.81 13.09
CA GLU A 927 41.41 -11.57 14.34
C GLU A 927 41.97 -10.66 15.43
N GLY A 928 41.11 -10.29 16.37
CA GLY A 928 41.46 -9.40 17.48
C GLY A 928 41.96 -8.03 17.02
N LYS A 929 43.14 -7.64 17.50
CA LYS A 929 43.78 -6.34 17.18
C LYS A 929 44.66 -6.37 15.92
N ASN A 930 44.80 -7.51 15.24
CA ASN A 930 45.63 -7.63 14.05
C ASN A 930 44.99 -6.96 12.83
N SER A 931 45.78 -6.69 11.78
CA SER A 931 45.25 -6.29 10.47
C SER A 931 44.43 -7.41 9.83
N HIS A 932 43.58 -7.07 8.86
CA HIS A 932 42.81 -8.07 8.11
C HIS A 932 43.74 -9.02 7.36
N SER A 933 43.52 -10.32 7.52
CA SER A 933 44.18 -11.35 6.73
C SER A 933 43.24 -11.88 5.65
N LEU A 934 43.81 -12.37 4.56
CA LEU A 934 43.09 -13.23 3.62
C LEU A 934 42.65 -14.50 4.38
N LYS A 935 41.38 -14.88 4.22
CA LYS A 935 40.75 -16.09 4.80
C LYS A 935 40.32 -17.10 3.74
N GLY A 936 40.15 -16.66 2.49
CA GLY A 936 39.87 -17.54 1.35
C GLY A 936 39.90 -16.81 0.01
N ILE A 937 40.09 -17.57 -1.05
CA ILE A 937 39.99 -17.10 -2.44
C ILE A 937 38.90 -17.91 -3.12
N LEU A 938 37.94 -17.23 -3.73
CA LEU A 938 36.89 -17.77 -4.57
C LEU A 938 37.29 -17.51 -6.02
N GLU A 939 37.83 -18.53 -6.69
CA GLU A 939 38.22 -18.40 -8.10
C GLU A 939 37.04 -18.78 -9.01
N GLY A 940 36.86 -17.99 -10.08
CA GLY A 940 35.83 -18.21 -11.09
C GLY A 940 36.19 -19.31 -12.08
N HIS A 941 35.70 -19.23 -13.31
CA HIS A 941 36.30 -19.94 -14.43
C HIS A 941 37.41 -19.09 -15.06
N LYS A 942 38.14 -19.65 -16.03
CA LYS A 942 39.25 -18.95 -16.68
C LYS A 942 38.72 -17.75 -17.47
N ASP A 943 39.48 -16.65 -17.49
CA ASP A 943 39.21 -15.43 -18.27
C ASP A 943 37.91 -14.65 -17.89
N ILE A 944 37.29 -14.99 -16.75
CA ILE A 944 36.18 -14.24 -16.14
C ILE A 944 36.68 -13.02 -15.35
N SER A 945 35.84 -11.99 -15.25
CA SER A 945 35.98 -10.83 -14.36
C SER A 945 34.72 -10.71 -13.50
N PHE A 946 34.86 -10.42 -12.20
CA PHE A 946 33.70 -10.20 -11.33
C PHE A 946 33.38 -8.71 -11.20
N ASN A 947 32.12 -8.36 -11.48
CA ASN A 947 31.60 -7.00 -11.37
C ASN A 947 30.93 -6.74 -10.01
N SER A 948 30.29 -7.75 -9.43
CA SER A 948 29.53 -7.64 -8.19
C SER A 948 29.62 -8.91 -7.36
N VAL A 949 29.41 -8.77 -6.05
CA VAL A 949 29.37 -9.88 -5.09
C VAL A 949 28.33 -9.57 -4.01
N ILE A 950 27.57 -10.59 -3.62
CA ILE A 950 26.72 -10.56 -2.42
C ILE A 950 26.91 -11.84 -1.60
N VAL A 951 26.47 -11.81 -0.34
CA VAL A 951 26.51 -12.94 0.59
C VAL A 951 25.13 -13.08 1.22
N SER A 952 24.69 -14.32 1.47
CA SER A 952 23.46 -14.59 2.22
C SER A 952 23.55 -14.07 3.66
N GLU A 953 22.40 -13.75 4.26
CA GLU A 953 22.30 -13.27 5.65
C GLU A 953 22.93 -14.25 6.67
N ASP A 954 22.78 -15.56 6.43
CA ASP A 954 23.40 -16.58 7.27
C ASP A 954 24.94 -16.62 7.19
N GLY A 955 25.55 -15.95 6.21
CA GLY A 955 26.99 -15.89 5.97
C GLY A 955 27.57 -17.14 5.31
N ARG A 956 26.71 -18.03 4.78
CA ARG A 956 27.10 -19.34 4.23
C ARG A 956 27.27 -19.36 2.72
N TRP A 957 26.57 -18.51 1.97
CA TRP A 957 26.54 -18.54 0.51
C TRP A 957 27.06 -17.23 -0.07
N VAL A 958 27.90 -17.33 -1.09
CA VAL A 958 28.48 -16.18 -1.82
C VAL A 958 28.10 -16.28 -3.29
N TYR A 959 27.63 -15.19 -3.87
CA TYR A 959 27.21 -15.09 -5.27
C TYR A 959 28.03 -14.00 -5.97
N GLY A 960 28.62 -14.33 -7.12
CA GLY A 960 29.51 -13.43 -7.87
C GLY A 960 29.05 -13.23 -9.29
N GLY A 961 28.70 -11.99 -9.65
CA GLY A 961 28.22 -11.61 -10.98
C GLY A 961 29.37 -11.45 -11.96
N GLY A 962 29.49 -12.39 -12.89
CA GLY A 962 30.60 -12.51 -13.83
C GLY A 962 30.42 -11.80 -15.17
N SER A 963 31.54 -11.60 -15.84
CA SER A 963 31.63 -11.32 -17.27
C SER A 963 33.01 -11.67 -17.81
N ASP A 964 33.10 -12.26 -18.99
CA ASP A 964 34.35 -12.44 -19.72
C ASP A 964 34.53 -11.38 -20.83
N GLY A 965 35.77 -11.23 -21.31
CA GLY A 965 36.15 -10.16 -22.25
C GLY A 965 35.82 -10.41 -23.72
N GLY A 966 35.01 -11.43 -24.05
CA GLY A 966 34.74 -11.82 -25.44
C GLY A 966 34.38 -13.30 -25.68
N SER A 967 34.03 -14.06 -24.64
CA SER A 967 33.46 -15.41 -24.77
C SER A 967 32.01 -15.40 -24.23
N ALA A 968 31.54 -16.47 -23.58
CA ALA A 968 30.13 -16.66 -23.23
C ALA A 968 29.81 -16.71 -21.73
N ASP A 969 30.76 -16.48 -20.81
CA ASP A 969 30.57 -16.59 -19.36
C ASP A 969 29.84 -15.36 -18.77
N LYS A 970 28.53 -15.36 -19.00
CA LYS A 970 27.54 -14.34 -18.62
C LYS A 970 26.78 -14.76 -17.35
N SER A 971 27.52 -15.29 -16.39
CA SER A 971 26.97 -16.19 -15.36
C SER A 971 27.19 -15.69 -13.93
N ILE A 972 26.43 -16.25 -12.99
CA ILE A 972 26.56 -16.00 -11.56
C ILE A 972 27.25 -17.22 -10.94
N SER A 973 28.49 -17.07 -10.49
CA SER A 973 29.19 -18.14 -9.76
C SER A 973 28.71 -18.21 -8.31
N ILE A 974 28.56 -19.43 -7.78
CA ILE A 974 28.12 -19.71 -6.40
C ILE A 974 29.23 -20.43 -5.63
N TRP A 975 29.49 -19.99 -4.40
CA TRP A 975 30.33 -20.70 -3.44
C TRP A 975 29.62 -20.88 -2.10
N LYS A 976 29.86 -22.02 -1.46
CA LYS A 976 29.37 -22.37 -0.12
C LYS A 976 30.53 -22.29 0.89
N ARG A 977 30.24 -21.79 2.09
CA ARG A 977 31.13 -21.77 3.25
C ARG A 977 30.79 -22.95 4.14
N GLU A 978 31.72 -23.90 4.25
CA GLU A 978 31.57 -25.07 5.10
C GLU A 978 31.86 -24.74 6.56
N ALA A 979 31.51 -25.67 7.48
CA ALA A 979 31.58 -25.48 8.94
C ALA A 979 32.92 -24.93 9.44
N TYR A 980 34.04 -25.37 8.87
CA TYR A 980 35.39 -24.91 9.21
C TYR A 980 35.80 -23.58 8.56
N GLY A 981 34.85 -22.80 8.05
CA GLY A 981 35.08 -21.52 7.37
C GLY A 981 35.68 -21.62 5.96
N LYS A 982 36.13 -22.81 5.54
CA LYS A 982 36.59 -23.09 4.17
C LYS A 982 35.48 -22.78 3.17
N LEU A 983 35.83 -22.06 2.10
CA LEU A 983 34.93 -21.76 1.00
C LEU A 983 35.17 -22.71 -0.17
N CYS A 984 34.10 -23.26 -0.73
CA CYS A 984 34.12 -24.22 -1.83
C CYS A 984 33.19 -23.75 -2.97
N LYS A 985 33.60 -23.91 -4.23
CA LYS A 985 32.74 -23.62 -5.37
C LYS A 985 31.62 -24.65 -5.42
N TYR A 986 30.38 -24.18 -5.52
CA TYR A 986 29.18 -25.03 -5.47
C TYR A 986 28.50 -25.17 -6.84
N GLY A 987 28.47 -24.09 -7.62
CA GLY A 987 27.83 -24.09 -8.93
C GLY A 987 27.97 -22.78 -9.70
N VAL A 988 27.29 -22.70 -10.83
CA VAL A 988 27.20 -21.54 -11.70
C VAL A 988 25.78 -21.45 -12.25
N ILE A 989 25.14 -20.28 -12.13
CA ILE A 989 23.84 -19.98 -12.73
C ILE A 989 24.09 -19.30 -14.07
N SER A 990 23.56 -19.86 -15.16
CA SER A 990 23.67 -19.30 -16.51
C SER A 990 22.29 -18.89 -17.03
N GLY A 991 22.23 -17.75 -17.74
CA GLY A 991 21.01 -17.35 -18.44
C GLY A 991 21.05 -15.94 -19.04
N HIS A 992 21.76 -15.00 -18.41
CA HIS A 992 21.99 -13.67 -19.03
C HIS A 992 22.69 -13.80 -20.38
N GLU A 993 22.31 -12.95 -21.34
CA GLU A 993 22.95 -12.89 -22.66
C GLU A 993 24.14 -11.91 -22.71
N GLY A 994 24.46 -11.24 -21.60
CA GLY A 994 25.56 -10.30 -21.48
C GLY A 994 26.09 -10.15 -20.04
N PRO A 995 27.24 -9.48 -19.86
CA PRO A 995 27.88 -9.23 -18.56
C PRO A 995 26.94 -8.90 -17.40
N VAL A 996 26.99 -9.68 -16.32
CA VAL A 996 26.22 -9.41 -15.08
C VAL A 996 26.92 -8.30 -14.30
N LYS A 997 26.26 -7.15 -14.13
CA LYS A 997 26.87 -5.94 -13.55
C LYS A 997 26.48 -5.68 -12.10
N CYS A 998 25.28 -6.04 -11.68
CA CYS A 998 24.86 -5.93 -10.28
C CYS A 998 24.12 -7.20 -9.82
N LEU A 999 24.24 -7.50 -8.53
CA LEU A 999 23.51 -8.53 -7.79
C LEU A 999 22.92 -7.93 -6.52
N GLN A 1000 21.74 -8.40 -6.10
CA GLN A 1000 21.10 -8.07 -4.83
C GLN A 1000 20.30 -9.28 -4.34
N ALA A 1001 20.25 -9.53 -3.03
CA ALA A 1001 19.36 -10.55 -2.44
C ALA A 1001 18.18 -9.89 -1.73
N SER A 1002 17.03 -10.55 -1.68
CA SER A 1002 15.92 -10.16 -0.82
C SER A 1002 16.32 -10.31 0.66
N PRO A 1003 15.95 -9.37 1.55
CA PRO A 1003 16.08 -9.57 2.99
C PRO A 1003 15.05 -10.60 3.50
N ASN A 1004 13.90 -10.69 2.85
CA ASN A 1004 12.83 -11.61 3.20
C ASN A 1004 13.06 -12.98 2.56
N SER A 1005 12.71 -14.06 3.27
CA SER A 1005 12.70 -15.42 2.74
C SER A 1005 11.34 -15.79 2.13
N VAL A 1006 11.32 -16.10 0.83
CA VAL A 1006 10.12 -16.40 0.05
C VAL A 1006 10.03 -17.90 -0.22
N GLY A 1007 8.93 -18.55 0.17
CA GLY A 1007 8.69 -19.98 -0.11
C GLY A 1007 9.70 -20.95 0.52
N GLY A 1008 10.36 -20.58 1.62
CA GLY A 1008 11.50 -21.34 2.15
C GLY A 1008 12.80 -21.15 1.35
N GLY A 1009 12.86 -20.14 0.49
CA GLY A 1009 14.04 -19.65 -0.23
C GLY A 1009 14.35 -18.19 0.09
N PHE A 1010 15.13 -17.55 -0.77
CA PHE A 1010 15.25 -16.10 -0.91
C PHE A 1010 15.40 -15.76 -2.40
N LEU A 1011 15.10 -14.53 -2.78
CA LEU A 1011 15.18 -14.08 -4.18
C LEU A 1011 16.55 -13.42 -4.42
N LEU A 1012 17.18 -13.80 -5.52
CA LEU A 1012 18.42 -13.21 -6.02
C LEU A 1012 18.08 -12.43 -7.29
N TYR A 1013 18.33 -11.13 -7.29
CA TYR A 1013 18.14 -10.25 -8.44
C TYR A 1013 19.48 -10.01 -9.13
N SER A 1014 19.53 -10.09 -10.46
CA SER A 1014 20.71 -9.81 -11.26
C SER A 1014 20.43 -8.89 -12.44
N GLY A 1015 21.27 -7.86 -12.63
CA GLY A 1015 21.16 -6.91 -13.74
C GLY A 1015 22.27 -7.12 -14.77
N GLY A 1016 21.89 -7.34 -16.03
CA GLY A 1016 22.81 -7.64 -17.13
C GLY A 1016 23.00 -6.51 -18.16
N LEU A 1017 24.12 -6.54 -18.90
CA LEU A 1017 24.28 -5.71 -20.11
C LEU A 1017 23.46 -6.22 -21.31
N ASP A 1018 22.76 -7.35 -21.18
CA ASP A 1018 21.70 -7.77 -22.10
C ASP A 1018 20.42 -6.93 -21.99
N LYS A 1019 20.40 -5.93 -21.10
CA LYS A 1019 19.26 -5.07 -20.77
C LYS A 1019 18.13 -5.79 -20.02
N SER A 1020 18.39 -6.98 -19.47
CA SER A 1020 17.46 -7.67 -18.57
C SER A 1020 17.83 -7.48 -17.10
N VAL A 1021 16.81 -7.43 -16.25
CA VAL A 1021 16.89 -7.96 -14.89
C VAL A 1021 16.42 -9.41 -14.96
N ARG A 1022 17.02 -10.28 -14.13
CA ARG A 1022 16.51 -11.62 -13.87
C ARG A 1022 16.34 -11.81 -12.38
N VAL A 1023 15.30 -12.55 -12.01
CA VAL A 1023 15.06 -12.98 -10.64
C VAL A 1023 15.31 -14.48 -10.59
N TRP A 1024 15.99 -14.92 -9.54
CA TRP A 1024 16.31 -16.32 -9.31
C TRP A 1024 15.83 -16.70 -7.92
N TRP A 1025 14.96 -17.70 -7.83
CA TRP A 1025 14.56 -18.23 -6.53
C TRP A 1025 15.63 -19.20 -6.02
N VAL A 1026 16.18 -18.92 -4.83
CA VAL A 1026 17.27 -19.68 -4.23
C VAL A 1026 16.79 -20.35 -2.95
N PRO A 1027 16.64 -21.70 -2.90
CA PRO A 1027 16.15 -22.39 -1.72
C PRO A 1027 17.07 -22.24 -0.49
N LYS A 1028 16.48 -21.96 0.68
CA LYS A 1028 17.16 -21.73 1.96
C LYS A 1028 17.36 -23.10 2.63
N HIS A 1029 18.30 -23.88 2.10
CA HIS A 1029 18.58 -25.25 2.50
C HIS A 1029 18.54 -25.43 4.03
N SER A 1030 17.54 -26.18 4.51
CA SER A 1030 17.36 -26.43 5.94
C SER A 1030 18.54 -27.21 6.51
N ASN A 1031 18.97 -26.86 7.72
CA ASN A 1031 20.11 -27.48 8.38
C ASN A 1031 19.76 -28.85 9.00
N LYS A 1032 19.29 -29.79 8.18
CA LYS A 1032 19.55 -31.21 8.48
C LYS A 1032 21.03 -31.45 8.25
N MET A 1033 21.73 -31.98 9.24
CA MET A 1033 22.97 -32.69 8.99
C MET A 1033 22.61 -33.99 8.28
N GLN A 1034 22.63 -33.97 6.94
CA GLN A 1034 22.71 -35.19 6.15
C GLN A 1034 24.16 -35.69 6.25
N ASP A 1035 24.31 -36.94 6.69
CA ASP A 1035 25.60 -37.61 6.70
C ASP A 1035 26.24 -37.66 5.32
N THR A 1036 27.56 -37.51 5.27
CA THR A 1036 28.33 -37.59 4.04
C THR A 1036 28.56 -39.04 3.62
N SER A 1037 27.51 -39.70 3.12
CA SER A 1037 27.63 -41.01 2.43
C SER A 1037 26.53 -41.22 1.37
N THR A 1038 26.42 -40.28 0.44
CA THR A 1038 25.95 -40.46 -0.96
C THR A 1038 26.07 -39.11 -1.68
N MET A 1039 26.79 -39.04 -2.81
CA MET A 1039 26.81 -37.84 -3.65
C MET A 1039 26.81 -38.20 -5.13
N GLN A 1040 25.85 -37.60 -5.87
CA GLN A 1040 25.54 -37.84 -7.29
C GLN A 1040 24.84 -39.21 -7.49
N SER A 1041 23.69 -39.32 -8.16
CA SER A 1041 22.80 -38.32 -8.81
C SER A 1041 21.36 -38.88 -8.82
N SER A 1042 20.26 -38.12 -8.95
CA SER A 1042 20.11 -36.74 -9.42
C SER A 1042 18.93 -36.03 -8.73
N GLU A 1043 19.21 -35.06 -7.85
CA GLU A 1043 18.26 -33.99 -7.57
C GLU A 1043 18.50 -32.87 -8.59
N GLU A 1044 17.47 -32.46 -9.34
CA GLU A 1044 17.51 -31.19 -10.07
C GLU A 1044 17.42 -30.04 -9.04
N LYS A 1045 18.59 -29.58 -8.60
CA LYS A 1045 18.76 -28.49 -7.63
C LYS A 1045 18.46 -27.15 -8.28
N SER A 1046 17.20 -26.94 -8.62
CA SER A 1046 16.70 -25.78 -9.33
C SER A 1046 16.80 -24.51 -8.46
N ILE A 1047 17.88 -23.76 -8.68
CA ILE A 1047 17.79 -22.29 -8.62
C ILE A 1047 17.03 -21.88 -9.87
N THR A 1048 15.71 -21.80 -9.75
CA THR A 1048 14.81 -21.52 -10.87
C THR A 1048 14.91 -20.05 -11.26
N MET A 1049 15.03 -19.77 -12.55
CA MET A 1049 14.77 -18.43 -13.08
C MET A 1049 13.26 -18.19 -13.02
N CYS A 1050 12.84 -17.14 -12.34
CA CYS A 1050 11.45 -16.71 -12.30
C CYS A 1050 11.08 -15.96 -13.59
#